data_AF-A0A1Q7RJD7-F1
#
_entry.id   AF-A0A1Q7RJD7-F1
#
_cell.length_a   1.000
_cell.length_b   1.000
_cell.length_c   1.000
_cell.angle_alpha   90.00
_cell.angle_beta   90.00
_cell.angle_gamma   90.00
#
_symmetry.space_group_name_H-M   'P 1'
#
loop_
_entity.id
_entity.type
_entity.pdbx_description
1 polymer ?
#
loop_
_entity_poly.entity_id
_entity_poly.type
_entity_poly.pdbx_seq_one_letter_code
_entity_poly.pdbx_strand_id
1 'polypeptide(L)'
;MLLFALATAVAATRTQDDSTAVSYAGSWFKLTSAQFDGGGATTSMDTGARAVFGFTGSAVRWIAFRDEWSGRANLYLDGALQATIDTYSSPSQARSVIWEATGLSGGGHTVTIEVVGTHNASSGGSWVWIDAFDVDTAPGPSPLSITTSSLPDGAQDAAYGATLTAAGGTTPYRWSVVSGSLPAGLTLASDTGTISGTPTAAGTNAFTAQVTDAAFQSTTRPLSLTINAGTGPELMPASASAWSTFAPRAQSAPVVSTSSGAGGYALNISGGGLPDVYGGWRTRIGGIVGGNYYRFSVRALPADILSLRESISILLRWSGSFGPEVSPDYVWDFRPAAQPQGALIFDRIVQAPAGSTAVDVDLLLQWSAGGRVMFDQLSLTRSAAPATRNVRVAAIYFRPSGTQSGYESVQRVASYAEQVAMDHRPDIMVLGEQLNTIGAPGTPDSQAEPVPGMSSDVIAGVARRQAVNIVFGFVERVGDRLYNTAVLLDRNGNVAGRYHKVQLARPEAEAGMAPGDSVPVFDLDFGKVALLICNDLAFPEPAREAALQGADLLLVPFWGGRVSLARARAVENGIHLAISGYDQASEVVDPLGVVLASTGEITGAPKVAIADIDLSHRFREPWLGDWRDISNKERRTAPYRYRVP
;
A
#
# COMPACT_ATOMS: atom_id res chain seq x y z
N MET A 1 37.28 4.89 50.73
CA MET A 1 36.35 4.15 51.61
C MET A 1 35.54 3.23 50.69
N LEU A 2 36.04 2.03 50.42
CA LEU A 2 35.35 1.04 49.59
C LEU A 2 34.17 0.49 50.39
N LEU A 3 32.94 0.86 50.01
CA LEU A 3 31.75 0.14 50.45
C LEU A 3 31.59 -1.06 49.52
N PHE A 4 32.06 -2.22 49.95
CA PHE A 4 31.54 -3.49 49.45
C PHE A 4 30.06 -3.53 49.82
N ALA A 5 29.17 -3.37 48.85
CA ALA A 5 27.79 -3.77 49.03
C ALA A 5 27.80 -5.28 49.24
N LEU A 6 27.56 -5.72 50.48
CA LEU A 6 27.16 -7.09 50.76
C LEU A 6 25.92 -7.36 49.93
N ALA A 7 26.06 -8.16 48.87
CA ALA A 7 24.93 -8.85 48.30
C ALA A 7 24.38 -9.73 49.43
N THR A 8 23.24 -9.32 50.00
CA THR A 8 22.42 -10.17 50.85
C THR A 8 22.11 -11.42 50.02
N ALA A 9 22.74 -12.55 50.35
CA ALA A 9 22.39 -13.84 49.76
C ALA A 9 20.90 -14.07 50.03
N VAL A 10 20.08 -13.98 48.98
CA VAL A 10 18.69 -14.44 49.03
C VAL A 10 18.78 -15.94 49.27
N ALA A 11 18.12 -16.44 50.31
CA ALA A 11 18.25 -17.82 50.75
C ALA A 11 17.79 -18.78 49.63
N ALA A 12 18.67 -19.71 49.25
CA ALA A 12 18.32 -20.82 48.37
C ALA A 12 17.12 -21.59 48.96
N THR A 13 16.15 -21.97 48.13
CA THR A 13 15.05 -22.85 48.54
C THR A 13 15.51 -24.30 48.44
N ARG A 14 15.60 -24.98 49.58
CA ARG A 14 15.97 -26.40 49.70
C ARG A 14 14.78 -27.30 49.35
N THR A 15 14.99 -28.24 48.42
CA THR A 15 14.05 -29.30 48.06
C THR A 15 14.68 -30.66 48.41
N GLN A 16 14.01 -31.44 49.26
CA GLN A 16 14.51 -32.75 49.69
C GLN A 16 14.31 -33.83 48.61
N ASP A 17 15.07 -34.92 48.70
CA ASP A 17 15.00 -36.05 47.78
C ASP A 17 13.61 -36.71 47.68
N ASP A 18 12.80 -36.71 48.75
CA ASP A 18 11.42 -37.22 48.75
C ASP A 18 10.34 -36.21 48.32
N SER A 19 10.75 -35.02 47.89
CA SER A 19 9.83 -34.04 47.33
C SER A 19 9.15 -34.57 46.07
N THR A 20 7.86 -34.27 45.90
CA THR A 20 7.13 -34.57 44.66
C THR A 20 7.69 -33.86 43.43
N ALA A 21 8.57 -32.87 43.61
CA ALA A 21 9.29 -32.20 42.52
C ALA A 21 10.46 -33.03 41.96
N VAL A 22 10.90 -34.07 42.69
CA VAL A 22 11.91 -35.02 42.25
C VAL A 22 11.21 -36.30 41.79
N SER A 23 11.49 -36.70 40.56
CA SER A 23 10.96 -37.94 39.99
C SER A 23 12.09 -38.93 39.73
N TYR A 24 11.84 -40.19 40.04
CA TYR A 24 12.83 -41.26 39.93
C TYR A 24 12.39 -42.27 38.86
N ALA A 25 13.31 -42.63 37.98
CA ALA A 25 13.16 -43.69 36.99
C ALA A 25 14.25 -44.75 37.20
N GLY A 26 13.89 -46.02 37.07
CA GLY A 26 14.73 -47.15 37.48
C GLY A 26 14.57 -47.51 38.95
N SER A 27 15.38 -48.44 39.47
CA SER A 27 15.32 -48.86 40.87
C SER A 27 16.06 -47.86 41.75
N TRP A 28 15.39 -47.31 42.76
CA TRP A 28 15.96 -46.42 43.75
C TRP A 28 15.55 -46.86 45.16
N PHE A 29 16.46 -46.74 46.11
CA PHE A 29 16.26 -47.15 47.49
C PHE A 29 16.37 -45.94 48.41
N LYS A 30 15.38 -45.76 49.28
CA LYS A 30 15.40 -44.72 50.31
C LYS A 30 16.13 -45.23 51.54
N LEU A 31 17.04 -44.43 52.06
CA LEU A 31 17.74 -44.65 53.32
C LEU A 31 17.45 -43.51 54.29
N THR A 32 17.30 -43.83 55.57
CA THR A 32 16.96 -42.86 56.61
C THR A 32 18.12 -42.74 57.58
N SER A 33 18.65 -41.53 57.77
CA SER A 33 19.74 -41.23 58.69
C SER A 33 19.79 -39.75 59.00
N ALA A 34 20.18 -39.38 60.22
CA ALA A 34 20.31 -38.00 60.65
C ALA A 34 21.44 -37.23 59.92
N GLN A 35 22.34 -37.93 59.22
CA GLN A 35 23.41 -37.31 58.45
C GLN A 35 22.90 -36.67 57.15
N PHE A 36 21.79 -37.16 56.60
CA PHE A 36 21.17 -36.62 55.39
C PHE A 36 20.38 -35.35 55.73
N ASP A 37 20.22 -34.45 54.75
CA ASP A 37 19.27 -33.35 54.86
C ASP A 37 17.83 -33.91 54.88
N GLY A 38 16.94 -33.30 55.66
CA GLY A 38 15.58 -33.81 55.84
C GLY A 38 15.44 -35.19 56.52
N GLY A 39 16.56 -35.86 56.85
CA GLY A 39 16.60 -37.16 57.53
C GLY A 39 16.61 -38.38 56.60
N GLY A 40 16.67 -38.20 55.28
CA GLY A 40 16.73 -39.31 54.32
C GLY A 40 17.44 -38.95 53.02
N ALA A 41 17.96 -39.97 52.33
CA ALA A 41 18.53 -39.83 50.98
C ALA A 41 18.08 -41.01 50.11
N THR A 42 17.95 -40.77 48.82
CA THR A 42 17.52 -41.77 47.83
C THR A 42 18.68 -42.11 46.93
N THR A 43 19.00 -43.40 46.80
CA THR A 43 20.21 -43.87 46.13
C THR A 43 19.94 -45.02 45.16
N SER A 44 20.80 -45.12 44.14
CA SER A 44 20.80 -46.21 43.18
C SER A 44 22.22 -46.51 42.70
N MET A 45 22.45 -47.74 42.28
CA MET A 45 23.66 -48.19 41.59
C MET A 45 23.36 -48.78 40.21
N ASP A 46 22.07 -48.80 39.81
CA ASP A 46 21.61 -49.41 38.57
C ASP A 46 21.94 -48.50 37.39
N THR A 47 22.70 -49.00 36.42
CA THR A 47 23.06 -48.26 35.21
C THR A 47 21.80 -47.73 34.50
N GLY A 48 21.77 -46.43 34.24
CA GLY A 48 20.66 -45.75 33.56
C GLY A 48 19.50 -45.36 34.47
N ALA A 49 19.56 -45.63 35.79
CA ALA A 49 18.62 -45.08 36.74
C ALA A 49 18.75 -43.55 36.80
N ARG A 50 17.63 -42.81 36.84
CA ARG A 50 17.60 -41.34 36.76
C ARG A 50 16.81 -40.72 37.90
N ALA A 51 17.34 -39.63 38.45
CA ALA A 51 16.61 -38.68 39.27
C ALA A 51 16.45 -37.39 38.47
N VAL A 52 15.21 -36.91 38.32
CA VAL A 52 14.87 -35.73 37.53
C VAL A 52 14.16 -34.71 38.43
N PHE A 53 14.77 -33.54 38.57
CA PHE A 53 14.25 -32.43 39.37
C PHE A 53 13.90 -31.23 38.47
N GLY A 54 12.63 -30.85 38.48
CA GLY A 54 12.13 -29.65 37.79
C GLY A 54 12.07 -28.45 38.73
N PHE A 55 12.57 -27.29 38.30
CA PHE A 55 12.58 -26.07 39.12
C PHE A 55 12.37 -24.80 38.28
N THR A 56 12.11 -23.69 38.96
CA THR A 56 12.12 -22.35 38.37
C THR A 56 13.02 -21.47 39.23
N GLY A 57 14.10 -20.96 38.65
CA GLY A 57 15.10 -20.19 39.38
C GLY A 57 16.34 -19.89 38.54
N SER A 58 17.15 -18.95 39.01
CA SER A 58 18.38 -18.49 38.35
C SER A 58 19.62 -19.33 38.65
N ALA A 59 19.53 -20.25 39.62
CA ALA A 59 20.60 -21.17 39.96
C ALA A 59 20.06 -22.46 40.58
N VAL A 60 20.81 -23.55 40.45
CA VAL A 60 20.52 -24.84 41.11
C VAL A 60 21.79 -25.52 41.59
N ARG A 61 21.72 -26.18 42.76
CA ARG A 61 22.80 -27.02 43.30
C ARG A 61 22.29 -28.42 43.60
N TRP A 62 23.01 -29.44 43.18
CA TRP A 62 22.76 -30.83 43.57
C TRP A 62 23.56 -31.17 44.84
N ILE A 63 22.85 -31.63 45.87
CA ILE A 63 23.42 -32.02 47.16
C ILE A 63 23.29 -33.54 47.33
N ALA A 64 24.38 -34.19 47.74
CA ALA A 64 24.43 -35.64 47.93
C ALA A 64 25.30 -36.06 49.12
N PHE A 65 25.08 -37.29 49.56
CA PHE A 65 26.06 -38.05 50.34
C PHE A 65 27.10 -38.66 49.39
N ARG A 66 28.36 -38.64 49.81
CA ARG A 66 29.45 -39.29 49.10
C ARG A 66 30.36 -40.06 50.05
N ASP A 67 30.68 -41.29 49.69
CA ASP A 67 31.46 -42.22 50.51
C ASP A 67 32.38 -43.10 49.66
N GLU A 68 33.03 -44.07 50.31
CA GLU A 68 33.93 -45.00 49.68
C GLU A 68 33.25 -46.03 48.76
N TRP A 69 31.91 -46.03 48.68
CA TRP A 69 31.11 -46.89 47.79
C TRP A 69 30.44 -46.11 46.66
N SER A 70 30.71 -44.81 46.56
CA SER A 70 30.05 -43.92 45.61
C SER A 70 30.64 -44.02 44.21
N GLY A 71 29.79 -43.87 43.20
CA GLY A 71 30.08 -44.06 41.77
C GLY A 71 30.02 -42.79 40.94
N ARG A 72 29.92 -42.98 39.62
CA ARG A 72 29.82 -41.89 38.65
C ARG A 72 28.39 -41.62 38.24
N ALA A 73 28.07 -40.34 38.08
CA ALA A 73 26.78 -39.86 37.58
C ALA A 73 26.97 -38.93 36.38
N ASN A 74 26.16 -39.11 35.34
CA ASN A 74 26.00 -38.10 34.30
C ASN A 74 24.99 -37.06 34.77
N LEU A 75 25.33 -35.80 34.60
CA LEU A 75 24.49 -34.67 34.94
C LEU A 75 24.05 -33.93 33.69
N TYR A 76 22.74 -33.78 33.51
CA TYR A 76 22.13 -33.01 32.43
C TYR A 76 21.39 -31.80 32.99
N LEU A 77 21.51 -30.65 32.31
CA LEU A 77 20.68 -29.48 32.53
C LEU A 77 19.89 -29.24 31.24
N ASP A 78 18.56 -29.17 31.34
CA ASP A 78 17.62 -29.01 30.23
C ASP A 78 17.88 -30.00 29.07
N GLY A 79 18.22 -31.24 29.42
CA GLY A 79 18.52 -32.33 28.49
C GLY A 79 19.93 -32.33 27.90
N ALA A 80 20.74 -31.29 28.12
CA ALA A 80 22.12 -31.23 27.66
C ALA A 80 23.09 -31.75 28.74
N LEU A 81 23.96 -32.70 28.37
CA LEU A 81 24.98 -33.25 29.26
C LEU A 81 25.97 -32.15 29.68
N GLN A 82 26.04 -31.86 30.97
CA GLN A 82 26.94 -30.87 31.55
C GLN A 82 28.27 -31.49 31.97
N ALA A 83 28.22 -32.65 32.65
CA ALA A 83 29.40 -33.34 33.14
C ALA A 83 29.10 -34.81 33.47
N THR A 84 30.15 -35.63 33.50
CA THR A 84 30.15 -36.93 34.20
C THR A 84 30.98 -36.76 35.48
N ILE A 85 30.34 -36.88 36.64
CA ILE A 85 30.92 -36.55 37.94
C ILE A 85 31.19 -37.83 38.72
N ASP A 86 32.42 -37.98 39.21
CA ASP A 86 32.79 -39.04 40.15
C ASP A 86 32.52 -38.60 41.58
N THR A 87 31.59 -39.28 42.25
CA THR A 87 31.11 -38.87 43.57
C THR A 87 31.87 -39.54 44.71
N TYR A 88 32.86 -40.41 44.47
CA TYR A 88 33.65 -41.08 45.54
C TYR A 88 34.27 -40.12 46.56
N SER A 89 34.19 -40.44 47.86
CA SER A 89 34.90 -39.70 48.92
C SER A 89 35.33 -40.61 50.07
N SER A 90 36.57 -40.47 50.55
CA SER A 90 37.02 -41.10 51.79
C SER A 90 37.86 -40.10 52.60
N PRO A 91 37.48 -39.72 53.83
CA PRO A 91 36.30 -40.18 54.57
C PRO A 91 34.98 -39.72 53.94
N SER A 92 33.87 -40.38 54.31
CA SER A 92 32.54 -40.03 53.80
C SER A 92 32.12 -38.61 54.19
N GLN A 93 31.35 -37.96 53.31
CA GLN A 93 30.87 -36.59 53.47
C GLN A 93 29.38 -36.55 53.17
N ALA A 94 28.60 -36.07 54.13
CA ALA A 94 27.17 -35.80 53.94
C ALA A 94 26.93 -34.37 53.47
N ARG A 95 25.78 -34.12 52.84
CA ARG A 95 25.31 -32.80 52.40
C ARG A 95 26.31 -32.04 51.54
N SER A 96 27.04 -32.76 50.69
CA SER A 96 28.03 -32.19 49.79
C SER A 96 27.38 -31.62 48.54
N VAL A 97 27.72 -30.39 48.16
CA VAL A 97 27.37 -29.85 46.84
C VAL A 97 28.22 -30.56 45.79
N ILE A 98 27.57 -31.40 44.99
CA ILE A 98 28.22 -32.18 43.94
C ILE A 98 28.37 -31.35 42.67
N TRP A 99 27.39 -30.48 42.40
CA TRP A 99 27.39 -29.60 41.24
C TRP A 99 26.51 -28.38 41.44
N GLU A 100 26.86 -27.30 40.74
CA GLU A 100 26.15 -26.01 40.73
C GLU A 100 26.08 -25.43 39.32
N ALA A 101 24.92 -24.85 38.98
CA ALA A 101 24.76 -23.91 37.87
C ALA A 101 24.15 -22.59 38.34
N THR A 102 24.63 -21.48 37.79
CA THR A 102 24.19 -20.11 38.09
C THR A 102 23.95 -19.33 36.79
N GLY A 103 23.16 -18.25 36.86
CA GLY A 103 22.92 -17.35 35.71
C GLY A 103 21.92 -17.93 34.71
N LEU A 104 21.06 -18.84 35.17
CA LEU A 104 19.99 -19.42 34.37
C LEU A 104 18.93 -18.36 34.03
N SER A 105 18.24 -18.54 32.91
CA SER A 105 17.13 -17.67 32.53
C SER A 105 15.98 -17.80 33.54
N GLY A 106 15.10 -16.81 33.65
CA GLY A 106 14.00 -16.84 34.63
C GLY A 106 12.88 -17.86 34.34
N GLY A 107 13.13 -18.84 33.46
CA GLY A 107 12.16 -19.86 33.02
C GLY A 107 12.20 -21.13 33.86
N GLY A 108 11.40 -22.13 33.45
CA GLY A 108 11.44 -23.46 34.04
C GLY A 108 12.64 -24.27 33.51
N HIS A 109 13.32 -24.98 34.40
CA HIS A 109 14.53 -25.77 34.12
C HIS A 109 14.39 -27.18 34.69
N THR A 110 15.20 -28.11 34.17
CA THR A 110 15.26 -29.49 34.64
C THR A 110 16.71 -29.96 34.82
N VAL A 111 17.03 -30.48 36.01
CA VAL A 111 18.28 -31.23 36.26
C VAL A 111 17.98 -32.72 36.24
N THR A 112 18.76 -33.48 35.48
CA THR A 112 18.73 -34.95 35.49
C THR A 112 20.06 -35.50 35.92
N ILE A 113 20.04 -36.39 36.91
CA ILE A 113 21.19 -37.14 37.40
C ILE A 113 20.98 -38.60 37.01
N GLU A 114 21.85 -39.11 36.15
CA GLU A 114 21.80 -40.47 35.64
C GLU A 114 22.97 -41.30 36.19
N VAL A 115 22.66 -42.45 36.74
CA VAL A 115 23.66 -43.40 37.27
C VAL A 115 24.40 -44.05 36.11
N VAL A 116 25.73 -43.88 36.05
CA VAL A 116 26.56 -44.49 35.00
C VAL A 116 26.79 -45.97 35.28
N GLY A 117 26.68 -46.40 36.54
CA GLY A 117 26.90 -47.78 36.97
C GLY A 117 28.37 -48.20 36.97
N THR A 118 29.29 -47.22 36.90
CA THR A 118 30.74 -47.44 37.03
C THR A 118 31.30 -46.56 38.13
N HIS A 119 32.48 -46.91 38.64
CA HIS A 119 33.18 -46.18 39.69
C HIS A 119 34.69 -46.19 39.44
N ASN A 120 35.43 -45.30 40.13
CA ASN A 120 36.89 -45.34 40.06
C ASN A 120 37.46 -46.52 40.87
N ALA A 121 38.74 -46.80 40.65
CA ALA A 121 39.44 -47.94 41.26
C ALA A 121 39.57 -47.87 42.79
N SER A 122 39.36 -46.69 43.41
CA SER A 122 39.39 -46.53 44.87
C SER A 122 38.02 -46.76 45.53
N SER A 123 36.94 -46.75 44.75
CA SER A 123 35.59 -46.99 45.25
C SER A 123 35.25 -48.48 45.30
N GLY A 124 34.52 -48.89 46.33
CA GLY A 124 33.98 -50.24 46.48
C GLY A 124 32.66 -50.47 45.73
N GLY A 125 32.03 -49.41 45.18
CA GLY A 125 30.72 -49.51 44.55
C GLY A 125 30.40 -48.34 43.61
N SER A 126 29.25 -48.44 42.94
CA SER A 126 28.78 -47.46 41.95
C SER A 126 27.59 -46.62 42.43
N TRP A 127 27.43 -46.45 43.75
CA TRP A 127 26.25 -45.78 44.31
C TRP A 127 26.22 -44.29 44.01
N VAL A 128 25.08 -43.79 43.57
CA VAL A 128 24.81 -42.35 43.39
C VAL A 128 23.69 -41.97 44.33
N TRP A 129 23.88 -40.86 45.05
CA TRP A 129 22.99 -40.42 46.11
C TRP A 129 22.31 -39.10 45.75
N ILE A 130 21.02 -39.01 46.07
CA ILE A 130 20.26 -37.76 46.05
C ILE A 130 19.87 -37.45 47.50
N ASP A 131 20.39 -36.34 48.02
CA ASP A 131 20.08 -35.84 49.36
C ASP A 131 19.11 -34.65 49.24
N ALA A 132 19.49 -33.61 48.50
CA ALA A 132 18.63 -32.45 48.25
C ALA A 132 19.04 -31.66 47.00
N PHE A 133 18.22 -30.65 46.66
CA PHE A 133 18.54 -29.60 45.69
C PHE A 133 18.32 -28.22 46.31
N ASP A 134 19.19 -27.27 45.99
CA ASP A 134 19.00 -25.85 46.32
C ASP A 134 18.70 -25.05 45.07
N VAL A 135 17.72 -24.13 45.14
CA VAL A 135 17.36 -23.24 44.03
C VAL A 135 17.37 -21.78 44.46
N ASP A 136 18.11 -20.93 43.73
CA ASP A 136 18.08 -19.47 43.94
C ASP A 136 17.02 -18.84 43.01
N THR A 137 16.12 -18.00 43.56
CA THR A 137 14.93 -17.47 42.84
C THR A 137 15.03 -16.01 42.40
N ALA A 138 16.24 -15.42 42.37
CA ALA A 138 16.41 -14.05 41.88
C ALA A 138 16.08 -13.98 40.37
N PRO A 139 15.34 -12.95 39.88
CA PRO A 139 14.99 -12.87 38.46
C PRO A 139 16.23 -12.61 37.59
N GLY A 140 16.44 -13.45 36.56
CA GLY A 140 17.45 -13.22 35.51
C GLY A 140 17.12 -12.01 34.61
N PRO A 141 18.08 -11.48 33.84
CA PRO A 141 17.84 -10.31 32.98
C PRO A 141 16.79 -10.61 31.90
N SER A 142 15.83 -9.69 31.72
CA SER A 142 14.82 -9.79 30.66
C SER A 142 15.46 -9.71 29.27
N PRO A 143 14.93 -10.40 28.24
CA PRO A 143 15.51 -10.40 26.89
C PRO A 143 15.48 -9.00 26.26
N LEU A 144 16.54 -8.66 25.52
CA LEU A 144 16.66 -7.38 24.81
C LEU A 144 15.60 -7.26 23.71
N SER A 145 14.86 -6.15 23.69
CA SER A 145 13.80 -5.86 22.72
C SER A 145 13.74 -4.37 22.37
N ILE A 146 13.42 -4.03 21.11
CA ILE A 146 13.13 -2.65 20.68
C ILE A 146 11.64 -2.37 20.91
N THR A 147 11.31 -1.42 21.77
CA THR A 147 9.93 -1.08 22.14
C THR A 147 9.29 -0.08 21.19
N THR A 148 10.08 0.66 20.42
CA THR A 148 9.59 1.65 19.43
C THR A 148 8.81 0.96 18.31
N SER A 149 7.51 1.26 18.20
CA SER A 149 6.64 0.66 17.18
C SER A 149 6.43 1.49 15.93
N SER A 150 6.55 2.81 16.05
CA SER A 150 6.40 3.77 14.95
C SER A 150 7.17 5.04 15.28
N LEU A 151 7.40 5.87 14.27
CA LEU A 151 8.01 7.18 14.40
C LEU A 151 6.99 8.26 14.00
N PRO A 152 6.99 9.43 14.65
CA PRO A 152 6.23 10.58 14.17
C PRO A 152 6.69 10.98 12.77
N ASP A 153 5.77 11.44 11.93
CA ASP A 153 6.13 11.98 10.63
C ASP A 153 6.95 13.28 10.79
N GLY A 154 7.92 13.47 9.90
CA GLY A 154 8.69 14.72 9.78
C GLY A 154 8.14 15.63 8.68
N ALA A 155 8.72 16.82 8.57
CA ALA A 155 8.48 17.74 7.47
C ALA A 155 9.81 18.14 6.81
N GLN A 156 9.82 18.16 5.47
CA GLN A 156 10.97 18.58 4.68
C GLN A 156 11.36 20.01 5.07
N ASP A 157 12.66 20.25 5.16
CA ASP A 157 13.26 21.55 5.53
C ASP A 157 12.93 22.00 6.97
N ALA A 158 12.28 21.16 7.80
CA ALA A 158 12.02 21.40 9.22
C ALA A 158 12.89 20.49 10.12
N ALA A 159 13.29 20.98 11.28
CA ALA A 159 14.06 20.18 12.23
C ALA A 159 13.24 18.97 12.73
N TYR A 160 13.85 17.79 12.71
CA TYR A 160 13.27 16.53 13.17
C TYR A 160 14.07 15.95 14.34
N GLY A 161 13.38 15.33 15.29
CA GLY A 161 13.97 14.66 16.44
C GLY A 161 13.06 13.58 17.00
N ALA A 162 13.52 12.34 17.01
CA ALA A 162 12.83 11.21 17.64
C ALA A 162 13.83 10.20 18.19
N THR A 163 13.54 9.58 19.34
CA THR A 163 14.46 8.65 20.00
C THR A 163 13.91 7.23 19.99
N LEU A 164 14.73 6.30 19.51
CA LEU A 164 14.46 4.88 19.61
C LEU A 164 14.64 4.41 21.05
N THR A 165 13.73 3.56 21.51
CA THR A 165 13.69 2.98 22.85
C THR A 165 13.76 1.45 22.79
N ALA A 166 14.44 0.87 23.78
CA ALA A 166 14.62 -0.56 23.99
C ALA A 166 14.42 -0.92 25.46
N ALA A 167 14.11 -2.19 25.74
CA ALA A 167 13.93 -2.75 27.07
C ALA A 167 14.65 -4.11 27.19
N GLY A 168 14.99 -4.52 28.41
CA GLY A 168 15.75 -5.75 28.69
C GLY A 168 17.24 -5.64 28.33
N GLY A 169 17.99 -6.73 28.42
CA GLY A 169 19.44 -6.75 28.19
C GLY A 169 20.25 -5.93 29.20
N THR A 170 21.53 -5.72 28.89
CA THR A 170 22.51 -5.04 29.75
C THR A 170 22.89 -3.67 29.19
N THR A 171 22.55 -2.59 29.88
CA THR A 171 22.97 -1.23 29.48
C THR A 171 24.51 -1.06 29.59
N PRO A 172 25.14 -0.18 28.79
CA PRO A 172 24.55 0.74 27.81
C PRO A 172 24.17 0.08 26.48
N TYR A 173 23.23 0.71 25.76
CA TYR A 173 22.85 0.29 24.41
C TYR A 173 23.69 0.99 23.34
N ARG A 174 23.80 0.34 22.18
CA ARG A 174 24.36 0.88 20.93
C ARG A 174 23.40 0.66 19.78
N TRP A 175 23.11 1.73 19.06
CA TRP A 175 22.14 1.76 17.97
C TRP A 175 22.80 1.88 16.61
N SER A 176 22.25 1.18 15.61
CA SER A 176 22.68 1.26 14.22
C SER A 176 21.51 1.00 13.25
N VAL A 177 21.70 1.33 11.98
CA VAL A 177 20.80 0.94 10.88
C VAL A 177 21.48 -0.17 10.09
N VAL A 178 20.84 -1.34 9.99
CA VAL A 178 21.43 -2.55 9.36
C VAL A 178 20.89 -2.82 7.95
N SER A 179 19.76 -2.23 7.58
CA SER A 179 19.23 -2.25 6.21
C SER A 179 18.34 -1.04 5.94
N GLY A 180 18.22 -0.65 4.67
CA GLY A 180 17.55 0.59 4.27
C GLY A 180 18.37 1.83 4.60
N SER A 181 17.74 3.00 4.58
CA SER A 181 18.40 4.27 4.88
C SER A 181 17.43 5.24 5.56
N LEU A 182 17.97 6.14 6.38
CA LEU A 182 17.20 7.29 6.87
C LEU A 182 16.97 8.30 5.73
N PRO A 183 15.91 9.14 5.82
CA PRO A 183 15.75 10.28 4.93
C PRO A 183 17.02 11.14 4.87
N ALA A 184 17.36 11.63 3.68
CA ALA A 184 18.54 12.47 3.48
C ALA A 184 18.49 13.70 4.40
N GLY A 185 19.58 13.97 5.13
CA GLY A 185 19.66 15.06 6.12
C GLY A 185 19.35 14.64 7.56
N LEU A 186 18.98 13.37 7.80
CA LEU A 186 18.84 12.79 9.15
C LEU A 186 19.98 11.81 9.48
N THR A 187 20.35 11.75 10.75
CA THR A 187 21.36 10.83 11.29
C THR A 187 20.86 10.15 12.56
N LEU A 188 21.33 8.93 12.84
CA LEU A 188 21.07 8.20 14.08
C LEU A 188 22.29 8.31 15.00
N ALA A 189 22.09 8.85 16.20
CA ALA A 189 23.10 8.87 17.24
C ALA A 189 23.23 7.50 17.91
N SER A 190 24.40 6.85 17.80
CA SER A 190 24.62 5.47 18.25
C SER A 190 24.40 5.26 19.74
N ASP A 191 24.69 6.26 20.57
CA ASP A 191 24.70 6.10 22.02
C ASP A 191 23.34 6.40 22.67
N THR A 192 22.48 7.15 21.98
CA THR A 192 21.18 7.58 22.50
C THR A 192 20.00 6.99 21.72
N GLY A 193 20.23 6.48 20.50
CA GLY A 193 19.16 6.05 19.61
C GLY A 193 18.37 7.22 19.01
N THR A 194 18.84 8.46 19.15
CA THR A 194 18.15 9.65 18.64
C THR A 194 18.39 9.82 17.14
N ILE A 195 17.32 9.83 16.36
CA ILE A 195 17.29 10.24 14.96
C ILE A 195 17.04 11.75 14.94
N SER A 196 17.96 12.51 14.35
CA SER A 196 17.85 13.97 14.30
C SER A 196 18.47 14.58 13.04
N GLY A 197 18.05 15.79 12.71
CA GLY A 197 18.56 16.57 11.58
C GLY A 197 17.46 17.36 10.89
N THR A 198 17.73 17.81 9.66
CA THR A 198 16.76 18.51 8.81
C THR A 198 16.63 17.73 7.51
N PRO A 199 15.52 17.03 7.26
CA PRO A 199 15.36 16.21 6.09
C PRO A 199 15.20 17.08 4.85
N THR A 200 15.94 16.76 3.78
CA THR A 200 16.01 17.60 2.56
C THR A 200 15.13 17.10 1.42
N ALA A 201 14.53 15.91 1.55
CA ALA A 201 13.64 15.32 0.59
C ALA A 201 12.39 14.77 1.29
N ALA A 202 11.22 15.00 0.68
CA ALA A 202 9.98 14.38 1.09
C ALA A 202 9.91 12.93 0.61
N GLY A 203 9.15 12.10 1.31
CA GLY A 203 8.96 10.68 1.00
C GLY A 203 8.99 9.80 2.24
N THR A 204 8.69 8.52 2.06
CA THR A 204 8.75 7.51 3.13
C THR A 204 9.98 6.64 2.95
N ASN A 205 10.82 6.59 3.97
CA ASN A 205 12.01 5.74 4.02
C ASN A 205 11.77 4.58 4.98
N ALA A 206 11.89 3.35 4.49
CA ALA A 206 11.91 2.15 5.32
C ALA A 206 13.35 1.77 5.69
N PHE A 207 13.58 1.44 6.96
CA PHE A 207 14.88 1.02 7.47
C PHE A 207 14.74 0.03 8.63
N THR A 208 15.77 -0.78 8.87
CA THR A 208 15.80 -1.70 10.02
C THR A 208 16.78 -1.18 11.06
N ALA A 209 16.25 -0.82 12.22
CA ALA A 209 17.06 -0.44 13.38
C ALA A 209 17.57 -1.69 14.11
N GLN A 210 18.81 -1.63 14.59
CA GLN A 210 19.40 -2.63 15.48
C GLN A 210 19.79 -1.95 16.80
N VAL A 211 19.54 -2.66 17.90
CA VAL A 211 20.10 -2.33 19.21
C VAL A 211 20.97 -3.48 19.68
N THR A 212 22.17 -3.15 20.16
CA THR A 212 23.12 -4.08 20.77
C THR A 212 23.39 -3.64 22.20
N ASP A 213 23.35 -4.57 23.14
CA ASP A 213 23.61 -4.32 24.56
C ASP A 213 25.09 -4.57 24.94
N ALA A 214 25.46 -4.28 26.19
CA ALA A 214 26.84 -4.44 26.68
C ALA A 214 27.27 -5.91 26.82
N ALA A 215 26.34 -6.86 26.79
CA ALA A 215 26.59 -8.30 26.78
C ALA A 215 26.64 -8.87 25.34
N PHE A 216 26.75 -7.99 24.33
CA PHE A 216 26.80 -8.32 22.91
C PHE A 216 25.53 -9.03 22.39
N GLN A 217 24.41 -8.94 23.10
CA GLN A 217 23.11 -9.36 22.58
C GLN A 217 22.60 -8.30 21.62
N SER A 218 21.98 -8.72 20.52
CA SER A 218 21.39 -7.80 19.55
C SER A 218 19.99 -8.23 19.13
N THR A 219 19.17 -7.23 18.79
CA THR A 219 17.83 -7.44 18.23
C THR A 219 17.54 -6.34 17.20
N THR A 220 16.61 -6.60 16.29
CA THR A 220 16.30 -5.71 15.17
C THR A 220 14.81 -5.44 15.08
N ARG A 221 14.45 -4.29 14.49
CA ARG A 221 13.06 -3.94 14.21
C ARG A 221 12.94 -3.11 12.91
N PRO A 222 12.07 -3.53 11.96
CA PRO A 222 11.75 -2.71 10.81
C PRO A 222 10.91 -1.49 11.25
N LEU A 223 11.29 -0.32 10.75
CA LEU A 223 10.60 0.95 10.98
C LEU A 223 10.50 1.72 9.65
N SER A 224 9.58 2.68 9.61
CA SER A 224 9.47 3.64 8.52
C SER A 224 9.37 5.05 9.09
N LEU A 225 9.89 6.02 8.35
CA LEU A 225 9.75 7.44 8.62
C LEU A 225 9.25 8.14 7.37
N THR A 226 8.11 8.83 7.50
CA THR A 226 7.54 9.67 6.43
C THR A 226 7.97 11.12 6.66
N ILE A 227 8.57 11.72 5.64
CA ILE A 227 8.83 13.16 5.56
C ILE A 227 7.78 13.77 4.63
N ASN A 228 6.87 14.54 5.21
CA ASN A 228 5.92 15.34 4.46
C ASN A 228 6.67 16.46 3.73
N ALA A 229 6.32 16.78 2.48
CA ALA A 229 6.90 17.96 1.86
C ALA A 229 6.48 19.21 2.64
N GLY A 230 7.44 20.10 2.89
CA GLY A 230 7.14 21.41 3.43
C GLY A 230 6.27 22.18 2.43
N THR A 231 5.21 22.83 2.91
CA THR A 231 4.59 23.92 2.15
C THR A 231 5.63 25.03 2.15
N GLY A 232 6.36 25.17 1.05
CA GLY A 232 7.28 26.30 0.86
C GLY A 232 6.54 27.63 1.05
N PRO A 233 7.27 28.75 1.17
CA PRO A 233 6.64 30.06 1.30
C PRO A 233 5.62 30.28 0.16
N GLU A 234 4.52 30.96 0.47
CA GLU A 234 3.53 31.38 -0.52
C GLU A 234 4.24 32.23 -1.58
N LEU A 235 4.17 31.79 -2.84
CA LEU A 235 4.82 32.46 -3.96
C LEU A 235 3.89 33.43 -4.69
N MET A 236 2.58 33.39 -4.43
CA MET A 236 1.64 34.34 -5.02
C MET A 236 1.91 35.76 -4.52
N PRO A 237 1.73 36.78 -5.39
CA PRO A 237 1.87 38.17 -4.95
C PRO A 237 0.89 38.51 -3.84
N ALA A 238 1.37 39.22 -2.81
CA ALA A 238 0.54 39.67 -1.69
C ALA A 238 -0.47 40.77 -2.04
N SER A 239 -0.37 41.37 -3.23
CA SER A 239 -1.29 42.42 -3.68
C SER A 239 -1.52 42.41 -5.18
N ALA A 240 -2.62 43.01 -5.60
CA ALA A 240 -3.02 43.09 -7.00
C ALA A 240 -2.10 43.95 -7.88
N SER A 241 -1.24 44.81 -7.31
CA SER A 241 -0.36 45.70 -8.08
C SER A 241 0.74 44.96 -8.87
N ALA A 242 1.04 43.71 -8.48
CA ALA A 242 1.98 42.84 -9.20
C ALA A 242 1.34 42.17 -10.43
N TRP A 243 0.04 42.35 -10.64
CA TRP A 243 -0.67 41.79 -11.79
C TRP A 243 -0.77 42.82 -12.92
N SER A 244 -0.68 42.31 -14.14
CA SER A 244 -0.83 43.07 -15.37
C SER A 244 -1.99 42.51 -16.18
N THR A 245 -2.59 43.35 -17.02
CA THR A 245 -3.68 42.93 -17.90
C THR A 245 -3.11 42.46 -19.22
N PHE A 246 -3.69 41.44 -19.84
CA PHE A 246 -3.29 41.00 -21.18
C PHE A 246 -4.48 40.69 -22.07
N ALA A 247 -4.32 40.96 -23.36
CA ALA A 247 -5.18 40.50 -24.44
C ALA A 247 -4.35 40.48 -25.74
N PRO A 248 -4.54 39.49 -26.64
CA PRO A 248 -3.82 39.45 -27.92
C PRO A 248 -4.11 40.66 -28.81
N ARG A 249 -5.32 41.22 -28.69
CA ARG A 249 -5.77 42.41 -29.42
C ARG A 249 -6.67 43.26 -28.53
N ALA A 250 -6.68 44.57 -28.76
CA ALA A 250 -7.54 45.48 -28.02
C ALA A 250 -9.04 45.16 -28.21
N GLN A 251 -9.43 44.70 -29.39
CA GLN A 251 -10.81 44.37 -29.75
C GLN A 251 -11.37 43.15 -29.02
N SER A 252 -10.49 42.26 -28.52
CA SER A 252 -10.88 41.09 -27.73
C SER A 252 -10.60 41.29 -26.24
N ALA A 253 -10.12 42.47 -25.82
CA ALA A 253 -9.71 42.69 -24.45
C ALA A 253 -10.93 42.66 -23.50
N PRO A 254 -10.90 41.86 -22.43
CA PRO A 254 -11.95 41.92 -21.41
C PRO A 254 -11.89 43.22 -20.63
N VAL A 255 -13.00 43.54 -19.96
CA VAL A 255 -13.02 44.57 -18.92
C VAL A 255 -12.50 43.95 -17.64
N VAL A 256 -11.44 44.54 -17.06
CA VAL A 256 -10.76 44.03 -15.88
C VAL A 256 -10.69 45.07 -14.78
N SER A 257 -10.80 44.65 -13.54
CA SER A 257 -10.69 45.51 -12.35
C SER A 257 -10.25 44.74 -11.12
N THR A 258 -9.78 45.43 -10.09
CA THR A 258 -9.40 44.84 -8.81
C THR A 258 -10.41 45.24 -7.73
N SER A 259 -10.58 44.39 -6.72
CA SER A 259 -11.42 44.67 -5.55
C SER A 259 -10.85 44.00 -4.30
N SER A 260 -11.46 44.24 -3.14
CA SER A 260 -11.20 43.44 -1.93
C SER A 260 -11.74 42.02 -2.10
N GLY A 261 -10.96 41.02 -1.69
CA GLY A 261 -11.35 39.60 -1.70
C GLY A 261 -10.98 38.91 -0.40
N ALA A 262 -11.43 37.67 -0.20
CA ALA A 262 -11.17 36.94 1.06
C ALA A 262 -9.69 36.57 1.27
N GLY A 263 -8.88 36.64 0.20
CA GLY A 263 -7.42 36.47 0.22
C GLY A 263 -6.62 37.77 0.21
N GLY A 264 -7.25 38.91 0.58
CA GLY A 264 -6.61 40.24 0.58
C GLY A 264 -6.90 41.07 -0.67
N TYR A 265 -6.99 40.44 -1.84
CA TYR A 265 -7.44 41.08 -3.08
C TYR A 265 -8.22 40.11 -3.97
N ALA A 266 -8.94 40.66 -4.93
CA ALA A 266 -9.65 39.92 -5.97
C ALA A 266 -9.38 40.53 -7.35
N LEU A 267 -9.34 39.65 -8.36
CA LEU A 267 -9.08 39.98 -9.76
C LEU A 267 -10.34 39.69 -10.57
N ASN A 268 -11.01 40.74 -11.03
CA ASN A 268 -12.27 40.65 -11.74
C ASN A 268 -12.02 40.72 -13.25
N ILE A 269 -12.74 39.88 -13.99
CA ILE A 269 -12.75 39.85 -15.46
C ILE A 269 -14.20 39.80 -15.94
N SER A 270 -14.55 40.62 -16.92
CA SER A 270 -15.86 40.66 -17.57
C SER A 270 -15.72 40.67 -19.08
N GLY A 271 -16.62 39.96 -19.76
CA GLY A 271 -16.67 39.87 -21.22
C GLY A 271 -16.96 41.19 -21.92
N GLY A 272 -17.57 42.15 -21.22
CA GLY A 272 -17.87 43.48 -21.77
C GLY A 272 -18.85 43.47 -22.96
N GLY A 273 -19.58 42.38 -23.18
CA GLY A 273 -20.46 42.18 -24.34
C GLY A 273 -19.74 41.68 -25.60
N LEU A 274 -18.43 41.41 -25.54
CA LEU A 274 -17.64 40.98 -26.69
C LEU A 274 -17.69 39.44 -26.85
N PRO A 275 -18.29 38.90 -27.93
CA PRO A 275 -18.42 37.46 -28.12
C PRO A 275 -17.07 36.75 -28.30
N ASP A 276 -16.07 37.44 -28.81
CA ASP A 276 -14.69 36.98 -29.02
C ASP A 276 -13.73 37.50 -27.95
N VAL A 277 -14.24 37.86 -26.76
CA VAL A 277 -13.39 38.22 -25.62
C VAL A 277 -12.33 37.15 -25.37
N TYR A 278 -11.09 37.59 -25.16
CA TYR A 278 -9.95 36.74 -24.83
C TYR A 278 -8.89 37.60 -24.14
N GLY A 279 -8.70 37.35 -22.84
CA GLY A 279 -7.68 38.03 -22.06
C GLY A 279 -7.96 37.92 -20.57
N GLY A 280 -7.20 38.67 -19.78
CA GLY A 280 -7.40 38.71 -18.34
C GLY A 280 -6.20 39.24 -17.59
N TRP A 281 -5.88 38.56 -16.49
CA TRP A 281 -4.81 38.92 -15.57
C TRP A 281 -3.60 38.01 -15.73
N ARG A 282 -2.40 38.59 -15.67
CA ARG A 282 -1.13 37.90 -15.75
C ARG A 282 -0.17 38.40 -14.68
N THR A 283 0.52 37.47 -14.02
CA THR A 283 1.67 37.78 -13.17
C THR A 283 2.81 36.82 -13.44
N ARG A 284 4.03 37.26 -13.14
CA ARG A 284 5.25 36.45 -13.24
C ARG A 284 5.77 36.16 -11.84
N ILE A 285 5.94 34.88 -11.54
CA ILE A 285 6.40 34.38 -10.24
C ILE A 285 7.81 33.81 -10.41
N GLY A 286 8.78 34.41 -9.72
CA GLY A 286 10.15 33.89 -9.63
C GLY A 286 10.33 32.90 -8.48
N GLY A 287 11.57 32.45 -8.26
CA GLY A 287 11.89 31.51 -7.16
C GLY A 287 11.40 30.08 -7.40
N ILE A 288 11.04 29.75 -8.65
CA ILE A 288 10.72 28.38 -9.05
C ILE A 288 12.03 27.60 -9.15
N VAL A 289 12.01 26.37 -8.66
CA VAL A 289 13.11 25.42 -8.77
C VAL A 289 12.62 24.29 -9.67
N GLY A 290 13.14 24.21 -10.89
CA GLY A 290 12.78 23.16 -11.85
C GLY A 290 12.95 21.74 -11.29
N GLY A 291 12.04 20.85 -11.66
CA GLY A 291 11.95 19.47 -11.15
C GLY A 291 11.12 19.32 -9.87
N ASN A 292 10.92 20.39 -9.09
CA ASN A 292 10.05 20.36 -7.90
C ASN A 292 8.57 20.39 -8.27
N TYR A 293 7.74 19.91 -7.34
CA TYR A 293 6.30 20.00 -7.41
C TYR A 293 5.77 21.24 -6.69
N TYR A 294 4.70 21.80 -7.25
CA TYR A 294 4.01 22.97 -6.75
C TYR A 294 2.51 22.72 -6.77
N ARG A 295 1.80 23.15 -5.71
CA ARG A 295 0.35 23.14 -5.67
C ARG A 295 -0.13 24.55 -6.02
N PHE A 296 -0.87 24.67 -7.10
CA PHE A 296 -1.60 25.87 -7.45
C PHE A 296 -3.05 25.73 -6.99
N SER A 297 -3.59 26.75 -6.34
CA SER A 297 -4.98 26.82 -5.92
C SER A 297 -5.54 28.21 -6.15
N VAL A 298 -6.79 28.31 -6.60
CA VAL A 298 -7.51 29.58 -6.71
C VAL A 298 -9.00 29.34 -6.56
N ARG A 299 -9.66 30.29 -5.89
CA ARG A 299 -11.12 30.35 -5.88
C ARG A 299 -11.60 31.25 -7.01
N ALA A 300 -12.55 30.76 -7.79
CA ALA A 300 -13.23 31.51 -8.84
C ALA A 300 -14.72 31.64 -8.51
N LEU A 301 -15.28 32.84 -8.68
CA LEU A 301 -16.71 33.10 -8.58
C LEU A 301 -17.24 33.51 -9.97
N PRO A 302 -17.74 32.54 -10.76
CA PRO A 302 -18.29 32.81 -12.07
C PRO A 302 -19.73 33.34 -12.00
N ALA A 303 -20.10 34.18 -12.96
CA ALA A 303 -21.47 34.63 -13.20
C ALA A 303 -21.73 34.74 -14.71
N ASP A 304 -22.91 34.35 -15.17
CA ASP A 304 -23.35 34.44 -16.57
C ASP A 304 -22.44 33.71 -17.58
N ILE A 305 -21.77 32.64 -17.15
CA ILE A 305 -20.90 31.82 -17.99
C ILE A 305 -21.63 30.52 -18.36
N LEU A 306 -21.89 30.34 -19.65
CA LEU A 306 -22.61 29.16 -20.16
C LEU A 306 -21.80 27.85 -20.04
N SER A 307 -20.49 27.93 -20.25
CA SER A 307 -19.58 26.78 -20.19
C SER A 307 -18.33 27.19 -19.42
N LEU A 308 -18.28 26.81 -18.14
CA LEU A 308 -17.18 27.15 -17.23
C LEU A 308 -15.83 26.65 -17.77
N ARG A 309 -15.80 25.39 -18.20
CA ARG A 309 -14.61 24.73 -18.74
C ARG A 309 -14.10 25.40 -20.02
N GLU A 310 -14.98 25.92 -20.86
CA GLU A 310 -14.58 26.65 -22.07
C GLU A 310 -14.12 28.07 -21.75
N SER A 311 -14.87 28.79 -20.92
CA SER A 311 -14.69 30.24 -20.79
C SER A 311 -13.70 30.64 -19.71
N ILE A 312 -13.44 29.79 -18.72
CA ILE A 312 -12.45 30.06 -17.68
C ILE A 312 -11.22 29.20 -17.96
N SER A 313 -10.07 29.85 -18.13
CA SER A 313 -8.80 29.16 -18.29
C SER A 313 -7.77 29.70 -17.29
N ILE A 314 -7.04 28.79 -16.66
CA ILE A 314 -5.89 29.11 -15.83
C ILE A 314 -4.69 28.40 -16.45
N LEU A 315 -3.69 29.17 -16.86
CA LEU A 315 -2.49 28.64 -17.51
C LEU A 315 -1.26 28.96 -16.66
N LEU A 316 -0.41 27.94 -16.48
CA LEU A 316 0.91 28.07 -15.88
C LEU A 316 1.94 27.90 -16.99
N ARG A 317 2.64 28.99 -17.36
CA ARG A 317 3.63 29.01 -18.44
C ARG A 317 5.03 29.10 -17.84
N TRP A 318 5.75 27.99 -17.85
CA TRP A 318 7.07 27.87 -17.25
C TRP A 318 8.14 28.61 -18.04
N SER A 319 9.16 29.13 -17.38
CA SER A 319 10.29 29.75 -18.06
C SER A 319 11.59 29.46 -17.31
N GLY A 320 12.68 29.37 -18.05
CA GLY A 320 13.95 28.89 -17.50
C GLY A 320 15.04 28.76 -18.55
N SER A 321 15.91 27.78 -18.37
CA SER A 321 17.05 27.51 -19.26
C SER A 321 16.71 26.65 -20.48
N PHE A 322 15.53 26.03 -20.51
CA PHE A 322 14.99 25.42 -21.73
C PHE A 322 14.53 26.55 -22.65
N GLY A 323 14.76 26.39 -23.97
CA GLY A 323 14.60 27.45 -24.98
C GLY A 323 13.20 28.08 -25.06
N PRO A 324 12.87 28.80 -26.16
CA PRO A 324 11.60 29.54 -26.25
C PRO A 324 10.35 28.64 -26.24
N GLU A 325 10.52 27.32 -26.40
CA GLU A 325 9.44 26.33 -26.39
C GLU A 325 9.06 25.95 -24.95
N VAL A 326 7.87 26.35 -24.53
CA VAL A 326 7.34 26.17 -23.17
C VAL A 326 6.06 25.36 -23.23
N SER A 327 6.05 24.19 -22.61
CA SER A 327 4.82 23.40 -22.41
C SER A 327 3.99 24.00 -21.27
N PRO A 328 2.78 24.54 -21.51
CA PRO A 328 1.93 25.05 -20.45
C PRO A 328 1.30 23.91 -19.63
N ASP A 329 0.96 24.19 -18.37
CA ASP A 329 0.02 23.38 -17.60
C ASP A 329 -1.32 24.12 -17.51
N TYR A 330 -2.41 23.39 -17.74
CA TYR A 330 -3.76 23.91 -17.53
C TYR A 330 -4.30 23.51 -16.15
N VAL A 331 -4.80 24.47 -15.38
CA VAL A 331 -5.57 24.17 -14.17
C VAL A 331 -7.05 24.25 -14.54
N TRP A 332 -7.60 23.14 -15.04
CA TRP A 332 -8.96 23.08 -15.56
C TRP A 332 -9.93 22.32 -14.68
N ASP A 333 -9.43 21.40 -13.85
CA ASP A 333 -10.27 20.63 -12.93
C ASP A 333 -10.72 21.52 -11.77
N PHE A 334 -11.98 21.39 -11.38
CA PHE A 334 -12.57 22.22 -10.35
C PHE A 334 -13.64 21.48 -9.56
N ARG A 335 -13.81 21.92 -8.32
CA ARG A 335 -14.87 21.45 -7.41
C ARG A 335 -15.67 22.62 -6.86
N PRO A 336 -16.95 22.42 -6.47
CA PRO A 336 -17.69 23.43 -5.73
C PRO A 336 -16.94 23.83 -4.45
N ALA A 337 -16.89 25.13 -4.16
CA ALA A 337 -16.43 25.63 -2.88
C ALA A 337 -17.57 25.55 -1.83
N ALA A 338 -17.22 25.44 -0.55
CA ALA A 338 -18.21 25.39 0.53
C ALA A 338 -19.03 26.68 0.64
N GLN A 339 -18.38 27.84 0.46
CA GLN A 339 -18.99 29.16 0.46
C GLN A 339 -18.14 30.14 -0.38
N PRO A 340 -18.76 31.16 -1.01
CA PRO A 340 -20.21 31.33 -1.20
C PRO A 340 -20.77 30.32 -2.23
N GLN A 341 -22.09 30.18 -2.30
CA GLN A 341 -22.75 29.31 -3.29
C GLN A 341 -22.35 29.72 -4.73
N GLY A 342 -22.03 28.73 -5.57
CA GLY A 342 -21.60 28.95 -6.95
C GLY A 342 -20.10 29.23 -7.11
N ALA A 343 -19.34 29.43 -6.02
CA ALA A 343 -17.90 29.49 -6.10
C ALA A 343 -17.28 28.12 -6.43
N LEU A 344 -16.16 28.16 -7.15
CA LEU A 344 -15.40 27.00 -7.59
C LEU A 344 -13.98 27.09 -7.04
N ILE A 345 -13.40 25.95 -6.69
CA ILE A 345 -11.98 25.83 -6.37
C ILE A 345 -11.30 25.09 -7.51
N PHE A 346 -10.39 25.79 -8.18
CA PHE A 346 -9.42 25.20 -9.09
C PHE A 346 -8.18 24.86 -8.29
N ASP A 347 -7.79 23.60 -8.27
CA ASP A 347 -6.69 23.12 -7.43
C ASP A 347 -5.93 22.01 -8.15
N ARG A 348 -4.61 22.13 -8.22
CA ARG A 348 -3.79 21.15 -8.91
C ARG A 348 -2.34 21.16 -8.43
N ILE A 349 -1.77 19.96 -8.33
CA ILE A 349 -0.33 19.78 -8.17
C ILE A 349 0.29 19.61 -9.57
N VAL A 350 1.33 20.39 -9.85
CA VAL A 350 2.08 20.40 -11.11
C VAL A 350 3.57 20.27 -10.82
N GLN A 351 4.31 19.62 -11.72
CA GLN A 351 5.76 19.57 -11.66
C GLN A 351 6.33 20.67 -12.55
N ALA A 352 7.17 21.54 -11.99
CA ALA A 352 7.91 22.49 -12.80
C ALA A 352 8.89 21.72 -13.71
N PRO A 353 8.90 21.95 -15.03
CA PRO A 353 9.90 21.35 -15.93
C PRO A 353 11.33 21.57 -15.42
N ALA A 354 12.22 20.61 -15.66
CA ALA A 354 13.62 20.74 -15.31
C ALA A 354 14.22 22.03 -15.93
N GLY A 355 15.00 22.79 -15.15
CA GLY A 355 15.57 24.06 -15.57
C GLY A 355 14.65 25.29 -15.44
N SER A 356 13.41 25.12 -14.93
CA SER A 356 12.51 26.25 -14.65
C SER A 356 13.06 27.15 -13.55
N THR A 357 12.95 28.46 -13.73
CA THR A 357 13.32 29.50 -12.74
C THR A 357 12.17 30.44 -12.40
N ALA A 358 11.13 30.48 -13.24
CA ALA A 358 9.93 31.26 -13.05
C ALA A 358 8.71 30.63 -13.75
N VAL A 359 7.52 31.07 -13.37
CA VAL A 359 6.25 30.71 -14.02
C VAL A 359 5.42 31.97 -14.22
N ASP A 360 4.87 32.14 -15.42
CA ASP A 360 3.80 33.12 -15.63
C ASP A 360 2.45 32.46 -15.35
N VAL A 361 1.62 33.12 -14.57
CA VAL A 361 0.26 32.67 -14.23
C VAL A 361 -0.73 33.56 -14.95
N ASP A 362 -1.51 32.96 -15.84
CA ASP A 362 -2.57 33.64 -16.59
C ASP A 362 -3.94 33.20 -16.07
N LEU A 363 -4.75 34.17 -15.64
CA LEU A 363 -6.17 34.00 -15.33
C LEU A 363 -6.96 34.61 -16.48
N LEU A 364 -7.66 33.78 -17.24
CA LEU A 364 -8.25 34.13 -18.53
C LEU A 364 -9.77 33.98 -18.50
N LEU A 365 -10.47 34.97 -19.04
CA LEU A 365 -11.83 34.82 -19.54
C LEU A 365 -11.80 34.77 -21.06
N GLN A 366 -12.49 33.80 -21.65
CA GLN A 366 -12.60 33.67 -23.09
C GLN A 366 -14.02 33.34 -23.57
N TRP A 367 -14.37 33.87 -24.74
CA TRP A 367 -15.57 33.54 -25.51
C TRP A 367 -16.87 33.62 -24.72
N SER A 368 -16.97 34.58 -23.80
CA SER A 368 -18.10 34.75 -22.91
C SER A 368 -18.50 36.21 -22.84
N ALA A 369 -19.30 36.66 -23.81
CA ALA A 369 -19.69 38.07 -23.96
C ALA A 369 -20.25 38.68 -22.68
N GLY A 370 -21.23 38.01 -22.06
CA GLY A 370 -21.85 38.45 -20.80
C GLY A 370 -21.17 37.89 -19.55
N GLY A 371 -20.22 36.96 -19.72
CA GLY A 371 -19.61 36.23 -18.62
C GLY A 371 -18.74 37.11 -17.74
N ARG A 372 -18.76 36.81 -16.45
CA ARG A 372 -17.95 37.47 -15.43
C ARG A 372 -17.30 36.42 -14.55
N VAL A 373 -16.07 36.66 -14.12
CA VAL A 373 -15.38 35.83 -13.15
C VAL A 373 -14.54 36.70 -12.22
N MET A 374 -14.67 36.45 -10.92
CA MET A 374 -13.79 36.99 -9.90
C MET A 374 -12.86 35.88 -9.41
N PHE A 375 -11.56 36.12 -9.39
CA PHE A 375 -10.59 35.23 -8.76
C PHE A 375 -10.07 35.81 -7.45
N ASP A 376 -10.03 35.00 -6.39
CA ASP A 376 -9.39 35.35 -5.12
C ASP A 376 -8.82 34.10 -4.43
N GLN A 377 -8.20 34.29 -3.25
CA GLN A 377 -7.54 33.20 -2.51
C GLN A 377 -6.52 32.41 -3.36
N LEU A 378 -5.71 33.13 -4.14
CA LEU A 378 -4.67 32.53 -4.96
C LEU A 378 -3.55 31.99 -4.07
N SER A 379 -3.09 30.79 -4.38
CA SER A 379 -1.96 30.15 -3.72
C SER A 379 -1.09 29.39 -4.72
N LEU A 380 0.22 29.51 -4.55
CA LEU A 380 1.23 28.68 -5.17
C LEU A 380 2.33 28.39 -4.16
N THR A 381 2.36 27.15 -3.68
CA THR A 381 3.35 26.70 -2.72
C THR A 381 4.09 25.49 -3.25
N ARG A 382 5.31 25.26 -2.76
CA ARG A 382 5.98 23.96 -2.95
C ARG A 382 5.08 22.86 -2.39
N SER A 383 5.07 21.72 -3.06
CA SER A 383 4.27 20.54 -2.70
C SER A 383 5.11 19.28 -2.81
N ALA A 384 4.67 18.21 -2.14
CA ALA A 384 5.12 16.87 -2.45
C ALA A 384 4.71 16.50 -3.87
N ALA A 385 5.42 15.55 -4.47
CA ALA A 385 4.91 14.82 -5.62
C ALA A 385 3.56 14.18 -5.26
N PRO A 386 2.57 14.19 -6.17
CA PRO A 386 1.38 13.37 -6.00
C PRO A 386 1.78 11.90 -5.83
N ALA A 387 1.01 11.15 -5.03
CA ALA A 387 1.18 9.70 -4.97
C ALA A 387 0.97 9.09 -6.37
N THR A 388 1.87 8.18 -6.77
CA THR A 388 1.70 7.43 -8.01
C THR A 388 0.47 6.53 -7.90
N ARG A 389 -0.27 6.38 -9.00
CA ARG A 389 -1.49 5.56 -9.03
C ARG A 389 -1.25 4.40 -9.96
N ASN A 390 -0.41 3.48 -9.48
CA ASN A 390 -0.03 2.30 -10.23
C ASN A 390 -1.18 1.29 -10.23
N VAL A 391 -1.48 0.73 -11.40
CA VAL A 391 -2.54 -0.25 -11.61
C VAL A 391 -2.02 -1.33 -12.54
N ARG A 392 -2.10 -2.59 -12.11
CA ARG A 392 -1.89 -3.73 -12.99
C ARG A 392 -3.20 -4.12 -13.67
N VAL A 393 -3.27 -3.91 -14.98
CA VAL A 393 -4.47 -4.18 -15.79
C VAL A 393 -4.27 -5.48 -16.57
N ALA A 394 -5.24 -6.38 -16.49
CA ALA A 394 -5.27 -7.61 -17.30
C ALA A 394 -6.50 -7.62 -18.23
N ALA A 395 -6.26 -7.65 -19.54
CA ALA A 395 -7.30 -7.82 -20.54
C ALA A 395 -7.29 -9.27 -21.05
N ILE A 396 -8.34 -10.02 -20.75
CA ILE A 396 -8.39 -11.47 -20.98
C ILE A 396 -8.99 -11.75 -22.35
N TYR A 397 -8.27 -12.53 -23.16
CA TYR A 397 -8.79 -13.15 -24.37
C TYR A 397 -9.22 -14.57 -24.03
N PHE A 398 -10.52 -14.85 -24.01
CA PHE A 398 -11.02 -16.21 -23.94
C PHE A 398 -12.43 -16.30 -24.49
N ARG A 399 -12.60 -16.97 -25.64
CA ARG A 399 -13.91 -17.26 -26.25
C ARG A 399 -14.34 -18.72 -25.95
N PRO A 400 -15.29 -18.96 -25.03
CA PRO A 400 -15.87 -20.28 -24.82
C PRO A 400 -16.53 -20.83 -26.09
N SER A 401 -16.44 -22.15 -26.27
CA SER A 401 -17.07 -22.87 -27.37
C SER A 401 -17.58 -24.24 -26.92
N GLY A 402 -18.67 -24.70 -27.54
CA GLY A 402 -19.26 -26.01 -27.27
C GLY A 402 -19.70 -26.19 -25.81
N THR A 403 -20.28 -25.15 -25.21
CA THR A 403 -20.85 -25.24 -23.85
C THR A 403 -22.32 -25.67 -23.94
N GLN A 404 -22.82 -26.29 -22.87
CA GLN A 404 -24.21 -26.74 -22.75
C GLN A 404 -25.15 -25.61 -22.34
N SER A 405 -24.61 -24.56 -21.69
CA SER A 405 -25.38 -23.40 -21.22
C SER A 405 -24.49 -22.16 -21.12
N GLY A 406 -25.12 -20.99 -21.03
CA GLY A 406 -24.45 -19.73 -20.74
C GLY A 406 -23.70 -19.74 -19.41
N TYR A 407 -24.28 -20.38 -18.41
CA TYR A 407 -23.66 -20.57 -17.11
C TYR A 407 -22.33 -21.35 -17.21
N GLU A 408 -22.28 -22.41 -18.01
CA GLU A 408 -21.04 -23.16 -18.23
C GLU A 408 -19.98 -22.31 -18.93
N SER A 409 -20.37 -21.46 -19.89
CA SER A 409 -19.45 -20.49 -20.51
C SER A 409 -18.82 -19.57 -19.47
N VAL A 410 -19.64 -19.03 -18.57
CA VAL A 410 -19.19 -18.18 -17.46
C VAL A 410 -18.25 -18.94 -16.52
N GLN A 411 -18.56 -20.20 -16.17
CA GLN A 411 -17.69 -21.02 -15.31
C GLN A 411 -16.31 -21.27 -15.93
N ARG A 412 -16.25 -21.55 -17.23
CA ARG A 412 -14.98 -21.75 -17.95
C ARG A 412 -14.15 -20.47 -17.92
N VAL A 413 -14.75 -19.32 -18.24
CA VAL A 413 -14.03 -18.03 -18.21
C VAL A 413 -13.60 -17.65 -16.81
N ALA A 414 -14.46 -17.84 -15.81
CA ALA A 414 -14.13 -17.57 -14.41
C ALA A 414 -12.96 -18.42 -13.92
N SER A 415 -12.90 -19.70 -14.31
CA SER A 415 -11.79 -20.60 -13.97
C SER A 415 -10.45 -20.11 -14.55
N TYR A 416 -10.45 -19.63 -15.80
CA TYR A 416 -9.25 -19.06 -16.41
C TYR A 416 -8.89 -17.69 -15.81
N ALA A 417 -9.89 -16.84 -15.54
CA ALA A 417 -9.66 -15.56 -14.86
C ALA A 417 -9.06 -15.74 -13.46
N GLU A 418 -9.47 -16.78 -12.73
CA GLU A 418 -8.87 -17.13 -11.44
C GLU A 418 -7.41 -17.57 -11.59
N GLN A 419 -7.06 -18.34 -12.62
CA GLN A 419 -5.66 -18.68 -12.95
C GLN A 419 -4.84 -17.42 -13.24
N VAL A 420 -5.35 -16.55 -14.11
CA VAL A 420 -4.69 -15.26 -14.43
C VAL A 420 -4.49 -14.42 -13.16
N ALA A 421 -5.47 -14.38 -12.26
CA ALA A 421 -5.38 -13.65 -11.02
C ALA A 421 -4.28 -14.22 -10.09
N MET A 422 -4.18 -15.54 -9.97
CA MET A 422 -3.13 -16.21 -9.18
C MET A 422 -1.73 -15.97 -9.75
N ASP A 423 -1.57 -16.08 -11.07
CA ASP A 423 -0.28 -16.01 -11.75
C ASP A 423 0.27 -14.59 -11.84
N HIS A 424 -0.62 -13.61 -12.03
CA HIS A 424 -0.21 -12.24 -12.39
C HIS A 424 -0.60 -11.18 -11.37
N ARG A 425 -1.55 -11.47 -10.48
CA ARG A 425 -2.05 -10.57 -9.42
C ARG A 425 -2.44 -9.18 -9.95
N PRO A 426 -3.33 -9.08 -10.95
CA PRO A 426 -3.79 -7.79 -11.44
C PRO A 426 -4.67 -7.07 -10.40
N ASP A 427 -4.71 -5.74 -10.48
CA ASP A 427 -5.64 -4.90 -9.70
C ASP A 427 -7.04 -4.88 -10.33
N ILE A 428 -7.08 -5.02 -11.66
CA ILE A 428 -8.33 -5.10 -12.42
C ILE A 428 -8.22 -6.04 -13.63
N MET A 429 -9.26 -6.82 -13.85
CA MET A 429 -9.40 -7.69 -15.02
C MET A 429 -10.60 -7.29 -15.89
N VAL A 430 -10.44 -7.34 -17.21
CA VAL A 430 -11.52 -7.17 -18.18
C VAL A 430 -11.76 -8.49 -18.90
N LEU A 431 -13.01 -8.96 -18.86
CA LEU A 431 -13.49 -10.18 -19.50
C LEU A 431 -14.39 -9.84 -20.69
N GLY A 432 -14.70 -10.87 -21.49
CA GLY A 432 -15.39 -10.73 -22.76
C GLY A 432 -16.84 -10.26 -22.66
N GLU A 433 -17.39 -9.88 -23.81
CA GLU A 433 -18.76 -9.42 -23.98
C GLU A 433 -19.78 -10.57 -23.87
N GLN A 434 -20.96 -10.33 -23.30
CA GLN A 434 -22.08 -11.30 -23.24
C GLN A 434 -21.67 -12.74 -22.84
N LEU A 435 -20.94 -12.90 -21.73
CA LEU A 435 -20.38 -14.20 -21.33
C LEU A 435 -21.43 -15.30 -21.12
N ASN A 436 -22.63 -14.95 -20.68
CA ASN A 436 -23.73 -15.90 -20.49
C ASN A 436 -24.43 -16.31 -21.80
N THR A 437 -23.97 -15.87 -22.97
CA THR A 437 -24.53 -16.34 -24.26
C THR A 437 -23.49 -17.00 -25.15
N ILE A 438 -22.21 -16.63 -25.00
CA ILE A 438 -21.15 -17.07 -25.90
C ILE A 438 -20.93 -18.59 -25.82
N GLY A 439 -20.88 -19.25 -26.98
CA GLY A 439 -20.58 -20.68 -27.07
C GLY A 439 -21.70 -21.63 -26.61
N ALA A 440 -22.80 -21.09 -26.09
CA ALA A 440 -23.95 -21.82 -25.56
C ALA A 440 -25.11 -21.91 -26.58
N PRO A 441 -25.97 -22.94 -26.51
CA PRO A 441 -27.20 -22.99 -27.30
C PRO A 441 -28.27 -22.03 -26.78
N GLY A 442 -29.21 -21.63 -27.65
CA GLY A 442 -30.37 -20.81 -27.29
C GLY A 442 -30.28 -19.35 -27.76
N THR A 443 -31.19 -18.52 -27.26
CA THR A 443 -31.25 -17.08 -27.55
C THR A 443 -30.70 -16.26 -26.38
N PRO A 444 -30.27 -14.99 -26.62
CA PRO A 444 -29.90 -14.10 -25.52
C PRO A 444 -30.98 -13.98 -24.45
N ASP A 445 -32.25 -13.93 -24.84
CA ASP A 445 -33.40 -13.91 -23.92
C ASP A 445 -33.42 -15.17 -23.02
N SER A 446 -33.29 -16.36 -23.60
CA SER A 446 -33.30 -17.63 -22.85
C SER A 446 -32.14 -17.78 -21.87
N GLN A 447 -31.03 -17.07 -22.09
CA GLN A 447 -29.83 -17.11 -21.25
C GLN A 447 -29.68 -15.89 -20.33
N ALA A 448 -30.58 -14.89 -20.45
CA ALA A 448 -30.50 -13.66 -19.69
C ALA A 448 -30.81 -13.88 -18.22
N GLU A 449 -30.00 -13.28 -17.34
CA GLU A 449 -30.11 -13.40 -15.89
C GLU A 449 -30.16 -12.00 -15.24
N PRO A 450 -30.80 -11.83 -14.09
CA PRO A 450 -30.64 -10.60 -13.30
C PRO A 450 -29.19 -10.47 -12.81
N VAL A 451 -28.76 -9.24 -12.52
CA VAL A 451 -27.50 -8.96 -11.83
C VAL A 451 -27.81 -8.26 -10.50
N PRO A 452 -27.45 -8.85 -9.34
CA PRO A 452 -26.77 -10.14 -9.18
C PRO A 452 -27.66 -11.35 -9.52
N GLY A 453 -27.02 -12.45 -9.92
CA GLY A 453 -27.60 -13.72 -10.31
C GLY A 453 -26.56 -14.85 -10.35
N MET A 454 -27.01 -16.06 -10.70
CA MET A 454 -26.21 -17.30 -10.58
C MET A 454 -24.87 -17.21 -11.32
N SER A 455 -24.86 -16.72 -12.56
CA SER A 455 -23.63 -16.55 -13.34
C SER A 455 -22.74 -15.42 -12.81
N SER A 456 -23.30 -14.27 -12.44
CA SER A 456 -22.49 -13.16 -11.89
C SER A 456 -21.84 -13.52 -10.56
N ASP A 457 -22.50 -14.37 -9.75
CA ASP A 457 -21.98 -14.83 -8.45
C ASP A 457 -20.72 -15.71 -8.60
N VAL A 458 -20.58 -16.43 -9.72
CA VAL A 458 -19.36 -17.20 -10.02
C VAL A 458 -18.16 -16.26 -10.17
N ILE A 459 -18.33 -15.18 -10.93
CA ILE A 459 -17.28 -14.18 -11.16
C ILE A 459 -17.01 -13.38 -9.88
N ALA A 460 -18.06 -13.03 -9.12
CA ALA A 460 -17.93 -12.40 -7.80
C ALA A 460 -17.16 -13.27 -6.81
N GLY A 461 -17.29 -14.60 -6.89
CA GLY A 461 -16.47 -15.53 -6.14
C GLY A 461 -14.98 -15.39 -6.43
N VAL A 462 -14.60 -15.23 -7.71
CA VAL A 462 -13.20 -15.00 -8.12
C VAL A 462 -12.71 -13.66 -7.59
N ALA A 463 -13.48 -12.58 -7.79
CA ALA A 463 -13.14 -11.25 -7.32
C ALA A 463 -12.82 -11.25 -5.81
N ARG A 464 -13.70 -11.87 -5.00
CA ARG A 464 -13.54 -11.96 -3.53
C ARG A 464 -12.34 -12.82 -3.11
N ARG A 465 -12.13 -13.99 -3.72
CA ARG A 465 -11.03 -14.89 -3.35
C ARG A 465 -9.67 -14.31 -3.71
N GLN A 466 -9.59 -13.61 -4.84
CA GLN A 466 -8.34 -13.08 -5.38
C GLN A 466 -8.14 -11.58 -5.08
N ALA A 467 -9.09 -10.94 -4.38
CA ALA A 467 -9.08 -9.51 -4.02
C ALA A 467 -8.82 -8.57 -5.22
N VAL A 468 -9.53 -8.82 -6.33
CA VAL A 468 -9.33 -8.16 -7.63
C VAL A 468 -10.63 -7.54 -8.14
N ASN A 469 -10.55 -6.36 -8.75
CA ASN A 469 -11.71 -5.76 -9.44
C ASN A 469 -11.93 -6.49 -10.78
N ILE A 470 -13.18 -6.76 -11.17
CA ILE A 470 -13.47 -7.46 -12.43
C ILE A 470 -14.56 -6.75 -13.20
N VAL A 471 -14.31 -6.50 -14.49
CA VAL A 471 -15.30 -6.05 -15.47
C VAL A 471 -15.61 -7.20 -16.42
N PHE A 472 -16.89 -7.45 -16.69
CA PHE A 472 -17.31 -8.47 -17.64
C PHE A 472 -18.61 -8.09 -18.36
N GLY A 473 -18.78 -8.56 -19.59
CA GLY A 473 -20.01 -8.38 -20.35
C GLY A 473 -21.03 -9.49 -20.07
N PHE A 474 -22.31 -9.11 -20.06
CA PHE A 474 -23.39 -9.94 -19.57
C PHE A 474 -24.72 -9.54 -20.23
N VAL A 475 -25.56 -10.51 -20.62
CA VAL A 475 -26.94 -10.22 -21.00
C VAL A 475 -27.79 -10.20 -19.75
N GLU A 476 -28.10 -9.00 -19.27
CA GLU A 476 -28.87 -8.74 -18.05
C GLU A 476 -30.37 -8.69 -18.34
N ARG A 477 -31.16 -9.33 -17.48
CA ARG A 477 -32.61 -9.16 -17.44
C ARG A 477 -33.01 -8.20 -16.32
N VAL A 478 -33.70 -7.11 -16.69
CA VAL A 478 -34.28 -6.14 -15.75
C VAL A 478 -35.79 -6.06 -15.98
N GLY A 479 -36.55 -6.77 -15.15
CA GLY A 479 -37.98 -6.99 -15.41
C GLY A 479 -38.17 -7.72 -16.74
N ASP A 480 -38.96 -7.14 -17.64
CA ASP A 480 -39.21 -7.69 -18.98
C ASP A 480 -38.20 -7.23 -20.03
N ARG A 481 -37.21 -6.39 -19.66
CA ARG A 481 -36.21 -5.85 -20.59
C ARG A 481 -34.91 -6.63 -20.55
N LEU A 482 -34.27 -6.72 -21.71
CA LEU A 482 -32.93 -7.27 -21.88
C LEU A 482 -31.94 -6.16 -22.18
N TYR A 483 -30.76 -6.23 -21.56
CA TYR A 483 -29.66 -5.29 -21.78
C TYR A 483 -28.36 -6.04 -22.01
N ASN A 484 -27.55 -5.58 -22.97
CA ASN A 484 -26.13 -5.93 -22.97
C ASN A 484 -25.42 -5.03 -21.95
N THR A 485 -24.87 -5.65 -20.91
CA THR A 485 -24.42 -4.98 -19.69
C THR A 485 -22.97 -5.30 -19.41
N ALA A 486 -22.17 -4.27 -19.16
CA ALA A 486 -20.87 -4.41 -18.52
C ALA A 486 -21.09 -4.27 -17.01
N VAL A 487 -20.71 -5.30 -16.27
CA VAL A 487 -20.80 -5.34 -14.81
C VAL A 487 -19.42 -5.12 -14.24
N LEU A 488 -19.30 -4.18 -13.30
CA LEU A 488 -18.09 -3.92 -12.52
C LEU A 488 -18.28 -4.48 -11.11
N LEU A 489 -17.39 -5.40 -10.74
CA LEU A 489 -17.28 -5.95 -9.40
C LEU A 489 -16.08 -5.34 -8.66
N ASP A 490 -16.28 -4.95 -7.41
CA ASP A 490 -15.18 -4.55 -6.52
C ASP A 490 -14.37 -5.76 -6.05
N ARG A 491 -13.24 -5.51 -5.36
CA ARG A 491 -12.38 -6.55 -4.76
C ARG A 491 -13.10 -7.48 -3.77
N ASN A 492 -14.25 -7.09 -3.23
CA ASN A 492 -15.05 -7.90 -2.31
C ASN A 492 -16.13 -8.72 -3.05
N GLY A 493 -16.21 -8.62 -4.37
CA GLY A 493 -17.22 -9.25 -5.20
C GLY A 493 -18.60 -8.57 -5.13
N ASN A 494 -18.68 -7.32 -4.69
CA ASN A 494 -19.92 -6.54 -4.75
C ASN A 494 -20.06 -5.88 -6.12
N VAL A 495 -21.29 -5.70 -6.59
CA VAL A 495 -21.57 -4.91 -7.80
C VAL A 495 -21.32 -3.43 -7.50
N ALA A 496 -20.19 -2.91 -7.97
CA ALA A 496 -19.80 -1.50 -7.84
C ALA A 496 -20.35 -0.63 -8.97
N GLY A 497 -20.69 -1.22 -10.12
CA GLY A 497 -21.22 -0.50 -11.25
C GLY A 497 -21.88 -1.40 -12.30
N ARG A 498 -22.81 -0.82 -13.06
CA ARG A 498 -23.41 -1.42 -14.25
C ARG A 498 -23.48 -0.38 -15.34
N TYR A 499 -23.15 -0.78 -16.56
CA TYR A 499 -23.30 0.03 -17.75
C TYR A 499 -24.07 -0.76 -18.80
N HIS A 500 -25.19 -0.19 -19.25
CA HIS A 500 -25.98 -0.73 -20.36
C HIS A 500 -25.46 -0.16 -21.67
N LYS A 501 -25.16 -1.02 -22.64
CA LYS A 501 -24.64 -0.63 -23.96
C LYS A 501 -25.54 0.42 -24.60
N VAL A 502 -25.00 1.60 -24.89
CA VAL A 502 -25.79 2.69 -25.49
C VAL A 502 -25.87 2.56 -27.01
N GLN A 503 -24.84 2.02 -27.66
CA GLN A 503 -24.82 1.77 -29.10
C GLN A 503 -25.01 0.28 -29.41
N LEU A 504 -26.27 -0.16 -29.47
CA LEU A 504 -26.58 -1.54 -29.83
C LEU A 504 -26.04 -1.90 -31.23
N ALA A 505 -25.39 -3.05 -31.32
CA ALA A 505 -25.15 -3.70 -32.59
C ALA A 505 -26.48 -4.20 -33.16
N ARG A 506 -26.59 -4.25 -34.50
CA ARG A 506 -27.82 -4.69 -35.17
C ARG A 506 -28.36 -6.03 -34.65
N PRO A 507 -27.55 -7.09 -34.43
CA PRO A 507 -28.06 -8.35 -33.89
C PRO A 507 -28.64 -8.26 -32.48
N GLU A 508 -28.19 -7.30 -31.65
CA GLU A 508 -28.69 -7.09 -30.29
C GLU A 508 -30.07 -6.43 -30.33
N ALA A 509 -30.24 -5.43 -31.20
CA ALA A 509 -31.53 -4.80 -31.45
C ALA A 509 -32.53 -5.81 -32.04
N GLU A 510 -32.10 -6.65 -33.00
CA GLU A 510 -32.92 -7.72 -33.57
C GLU A 510 -33.28 -8.81 -32.54
N ALA A 511 -32.44 -9.01 -31.51
CA ALA A 511 -32.74 -9.87 -30.37
C ALA A 511 -33.64 -9.22 -29.31
N GLY A 512 -34.10 -7.99 -29.52
CA GLY A 512 -35.02 -7.29 -28.62
C GLY A 512 -34.35 -6.63 -27.40
N MET A 513 -33.04 -6.42 -27.43
CA MET A 513 -32.35 -5.70 -26.35
C MET A 513 -32.68 -4.21 -26.38
N ALA A 514 -32.77 -3.61 -25.20
CA ALA A 514 -32.94 -2.17 -25.03
C ALA A 514 -31.55 -1.48 -24.95
N PRO A 515 -31.41 -0.27 -25.50
CA PRO A 515 -30.20 0.53 -25.32
C PRO A 515 -30.13 1.09 -23.90
N GLY A 516 -28.91 1.32 -23.41
CA GLY A 516 -28.66 2.17 -22.25
C GLY A 516 -28.93 3.64 -22.54
N ASP A 517 -28.97 4.45 -21.49
CA ASP A 517 -29.32 5.88 -21.55
C ASP A 517 -28.22 6.83 -21.03
N SER A 518 -27.10 6.28 -20.56
CA SER A 518 -26.05 7.04 -19.89
C SER A 518 -24.68 6.34 -19.94
N VAL A 519 -23.61 7.12 -19.79
CA VAL A 519 -22.23 6.63 -19.67
C VAL A 519 -21.67 7.07 -18.31
N PRO A 520 -21.90 6.31 -17.23
CA PRO A 520 -21.44 6.64 -15.89
C PRO A 520 -19.93 6.39 -15.72
N VAL A 521 -19.32 7.16 -14.81
CA VAL A 521 -17.96 6.95 -14.30
C VAL A 521 -18.03 6.42 -12.87
N PHE A 522 -17.22 5.40 -12.57
CA PHE A 522 -17.18 4.71 -11.28
C PHE A 522 -15.87 4.98 -10.55
N ASP A 523 -15.92 5.18 -9.24
CA ASP A 523 -14.76 5.32 -8.38
C ASP A 523 -14.29 3.95 -7.89
N LEU A 524 -13.00 3.64 -8.11
CA LEU A 524 -12.29 2.50 -7.54
C LEU A 524 -11.15 2.99 -6.63
N ASP A 525 -10.54 2.06 -5.91
CA ASP A 525 -9.43 2.32 -4.97
C ASP A 525 -8.20 2.98 -5.61
N PHE A 526 -8.01 2.81 -6.92
CA PHE A 526 -6.89 3.39 -7.67
C PHE A 526 -7.26 4.57 -8.58
N GLY A 527 -8.54 4.82 -8.86
CA GLY A 527 -8.96 5.85 -9.80
C GLY A 527 -10.36 5.69 -10.37
N LYS A 528 -10.70 6.60 -11.29
CA LYS A 528 -12.02 6.63 -11.95
C LYS A 528 -12.01 5.78 -13.21
N VAL A 529 -12.96 4.87 -13.34
CA VAL A 529 -13.11 4.02 -14.53
C VAL A 529 -14.45 4.24 -15.21
N ALA A 530 -14.48 4.08 -16.53
CA ALA A 530 -15.72 4.02 -17.30
C ALA A 530 -15.77 2.71 -18.08
N LEU A 531 -16.98 2.21 -18.28
CA LEU A 531 -17.25 0.98 -18.98
C LEU A 531 -17.87 1.32 -20.34
N LEU A 532 -17.39 0.67 -21.39
CA LEU A 532 -18.03 0.69 -22.71
C LEU A 532 -18.16 -0.76 -23.19
N ILE A 533 -18.96 -1.01 -24.22
CA ILE A 533 -19.11 -2.36 -24.77
C ILE A 533 -19.03 -2.30 -26.29
N CYS A 534 -18.04 -2.98 -26.85
CA CYS A 534 -17.97 -3.34 -28.26
C CYS A 534 -18.34 -2.23 -29.25
N ASN A 535 -19.56 -2.27 -29.80
CA ASN A 535 -20.04 -1.33 -30.81
C ASN A 535 -20.05 0.13 -30.33
N ASP A 536 -20.02 0.39 -29.02
CA ASP A 536 -19.78 1.74 -28.48
C ASP A 536 -18.47 2.34 -29.00
N LEU A 537 -17.44 1.51 -29.25
CA LEU A 537 -16.17 1.97 -29.81
C LEU A 537 -16.29 2.48 -31.25
N ALA A 538 -17.35 2.13 -31.99
CA ALA A 538 -17.57 2.67 -33.32
C ALA A 538 -17.94 4.17 -33.29
N PHE A 539 -18.40 4.66 -32.15
CA PHE A 539 -18.91 6.01 -31.94
C PHE A 539 -17.97 6.79 -31.00
N PRO A 540 -17.54 8.02 -31.32
CA PRO A 540 -16.67 8.80 -30.45
C PRO A 540 -17.36 9.33 -29.18
N GLU A 541 -18.69 9.50 -29.22
CA GLU A 541 -19.48 10.16 -28.18
C GLU A 541 -19.45 9.44 -26.83
N PRO A 542 -19.58 8.10 -26.74
CA PRO A 542 -19.55 7.43 -25.44
C PRO A 542 -18.21 7.59 -24.70
N ALA A 543 -17.09 7.39 -25.39
CA ALA A 543 -15.76 7.60 -24.80
C ALA A 543 -15.52 9.08 -24.45
N ARG A 544 -16.05 10.00 -25.27
CA ARG A 544 -16.02 11.44 -24.99
C ARG A 544 -16.73 11.79 -23.71
N GLU A 545 -17.94 11.26 -23.53
CA GLU A 545 -18.76 11.50 -22.35
C GLU A 545 -18.04 11.02 -21.08
N ALA A 546 -17.52 9.79 -21.11
CA ALA A 546 -16.70 9.25 -20.02
C ALA A 546 -15.48 10.14 -19.67
N ALA A 547 -14.80 10.66 -20.70
CA ALA A 547 -13.64 11.53 -20.51
C ALA A 547 -14.00 12.86 -19.84
N LEU A 548 -15.10 13.49 -20.28
CA LEU A 548 -15.57 14.76 -19.73
C LEU A 548 -16.03 14.63 -18.27
N GLN A 549 -16.51 13.44 -17.88
CA GLN A 549 -16.82 13.09 -16.50
C GLN A 549 -15.58 12.69 -15.67
N GLY A 550 -14.38 12.68 -16.26
CA GLY A 550 -13.12 12.52 -15.54
C GLY A 550 -12.59 11.08 -15.44
N ALA A 551 -13.04 10.16 -16.30
CA ALA A 551 -12.47 8.80 -16.33
C ALA A 551 -10.94 8.82 -16.56
N ASP A 552 -10.23 7.94 -15.85
CA ASP A 552 -8.79 7.70 -16.01
C ASP A 552 -8.51 6.50 -16.94
N LEU A 553 -9.43 5.54 -16.97
CA LEU A 553 -9.31 4.25 -17.66
C LEU A 553 -10.66 3.81 -18.24
N LEU A 554 -10.66 3.44 -19.52
CA LEU A 554 -11.80 2.83 -20.22
C LEU A 554 -11.62 1.31 -20.26
N LEU A 555 -12.64 0.59 -19.79
CA LEU A 555 -12.65 -0.88 -19.70
C LEU A 555 -13.75 -1.42 -20.61
N VAL A 556 -13.37 -2.27 -21.57
CA VAL A 556 -14.27 -2.61 -22.68
C VAL A 556 -14.32 -4.12 -22.93
N PRO A 557 -15.38 -4.81 -22.45
CA PRO A 557 -15.78 -6.10 -23.02
C PRO A 557 -16.05 -5.94 -24.52
N PHE A 558 -15.32 -6.70 -25.34
CA PHE A 558 -15.22 -6.48 -26.79
C PHE A 558 -15.37 -7.82 -27.53
N TRP A 559 -16.41 -7.99 -28.35
CA TRP A 559 -16.46 -9.19 -29.19
C TRP A 559 -15.43 -9.13 -30.33
N GLY A 560 -15.43 -8.05 -31.11
CA GLY A 560 -14.58 -7.87 -32.27
C GLY A 560 -14.90 -6.58 -33.01
N GLY A 561 -14.10 -6.24 -34.02
CA GLY A 561 -14.24 -4.99 -34.77
C GLY A 561 -12.89 -4.37 -35.14
N ARG A 562 -12.85 -3.05 -35.26
CA ARG A 562 -11.62 -2.31 -35.61
C ARG A 562 -10.88 -1.87 -34.35
N VAL A 563 -9.82 -2.58 -33.98
CA VAL A 563 -8.94 -2.18 -32.86
C VAL A 563 -8.34 -0.77 -33.03
N SER A 564 -8.19 -0.31 -34.27
CA SER A 564 -7.76 1.06 -34.56
C SER A 564 -8.74 2.12 -34.02
N LEU A 565 -10.04 1.84 -34.00
CA LEU A 565 -11.01 2.74 -33.38
C LEU A 565 -10.87 2.73 -31.86
N ALA A 566 -10.64 1.56 -31.25
CA ALA A 566 -10.40 1.45 -29.81
C ALA A 566 -9.20 2.30 -29.38
N ARG A 567 -8.08 2.20 -30.11
CA ARG A 567 -6.89 3.04 -29.88
C ARG A 567 -7.18 4.53 -30.12
N ALA A 568 -7.98 4.87 -31.14
CA ALA A 568 -8.41 6.25 -31.35
C ALA A 568 -9.21 6.82 -30.17
N ARG A 569 -10.05 6.00 -29.50
CA ARG A 569 -10.76 6.40 -28.28
C ARG A 569 -9.81 6.71 -27.13
N ALA A 570 -8.70 5.98 -26.99
CA ALA A 570 -7.66 6.31 -26.01
C ALA A 570 -7.01 7.67 -26.33
N VAL A 571 -6.56 7.84 -27.58
CA VAL A 571 -5.87 9.05 -28.06
C VAL A 571 -6.76 10.28 -27.96
N GLU A 572 -7.94 10.29 -28.58
CA GLU A 572 -8.74 11.51 -28.66
C GLU A 572 -9.27 12.00 -27.31
N ASN A 573 -9.25 11.12 -26.29
CA ASN A 573 -9.69 11.42 -24.93
C ASN A 573 -8.52 11.62 -23.95
N GLY A 574 -7.30 11.20 -24.30
CA GLY A 574 -6.17 11.23 -23.38
C GLY A 574 -6.38 10.30 -22.18
N ILE A 575 -6.91 9.09 -22.43
CA ILE A 575 -7.34 8.12 -21.41
C ILE A 575 -6.75 6.75 -21.72
N HIS A 576 -6.34 6.01 -20.69
CA HIS A 576 -5.91 4.62 -20.85
C HIS A 576 -7.10 3.75 -21.26
N LEU A 577 -6.84 2.67 -21.99
CA LEU A 577 -7.89 1.78 -22.50
C LEU A 577 -7.47 0.32 -22.35
N ALA A 578 -8.38 -0.52 -21.87
CA ALA A 578 -8.23 -1.97 -21.90
C ALA A 578 -9.43 -2.61 -22.61
N ILE A 579 -9.17 -3.37 -23.66
CA ILE A 579 -10.19 -4.10 -24.42
C ILE A 579 -10.00 -5.62 -24.26
N SER A 580 -11.07 -6.34 -23.98
CA SER A 580 -11.09 -7.81 -23.87
C SER A 580 -11.83 -8.40 -25.05
N GLY A 581 -11.07 -8.89 -26.03
CA GLY A 581 -11.51 -9.36 -27.35
C GLY A 581 -11.87 -10.85 -27.43
N TYR A 582 -12.80 -11.24 -28.32
CA TYR A 582 -12.97 -12.64 -28.77
C TYR A 582 -12.42 -12.93 -30.17
N ASP A 583 -12.66 -12.02 -31.13
CA ASP A 583 -12.27 -12.19 -32.54
C ASP A 583 -11.15 -11.24 -32.95
N GLN A 584 -10.58 -10.55 -31.96
CA GLN A 584 -9.50 -9.58 -32.07
C GLN A 584 -8.64 -9.66 -30.81
N ALA A 585 -7.41 -9.15 -30.90
CA ALA A 585 -6.51 -9.13 -29.76
C ALA A 585 -7.12 -8.34 -28.59
N SER A 586 -6.92 -8.84 -27.37
CA SER A 586 -7.09 -8.03 -26.17
C SER A 586 -5.87 -7.14 -26.01
N GLU A 587 -6.08 -5.87 -25.68
CA GLU A 587 -5.01 -4.86 -25.63
C GLU A 587 -5.17 -3.95 -24.41
N VAL A 588 -4.03 -3.51 -23.86
CA VAL A 588 -3.93 -2.37 -22.96
C VAL A 588 -3.18 -1.26 -23.68
N VAL A 589 -3.75 -0.06 -23.72
CA VAL A 589 -3.30 1.06 -24.55
C VAL A 589 -3.19 2.32 -23.70
N ASP A 590 -2.13 3.09 -23.92
CA ASP A 590 -1.92 4.37 -23.25
C ASP A 590 -2.67 5.55 -23.93
N PRO A 591 -2.75 6.72 -23.28
CA PRO A 591 -3.33 7.94 -23.83
C PRO A 591 -2.74 8.46 -25.15
N LEU A 592 -1.57 7.98 -25.58
CA LEU A 592 -0.94 8.32 -26.86
C LEU A 592 -1.20 7.25 -27.94
N GLY A 593 -1.95 6.21 -27.61
CA GLY A 593 -2.29 5.11 -28.52
C GLY A 593 -1.22 4.03 -28.62
N VAL A 594 -0.21 4.07 -27.74
CA VAL A 594 0.82 3.03 -27.65
C VAL A 594 0.21 1.79 -27.00
N VAL A 595 0.38 0.65 -27.66
CA VAL A 595 -0.05 -0.64 -27.14
C VAL A 595 0.98 -1.12 -26.13
N LEU A 596 0.61 -1.09 -24.85
CA LEU A 596 1.46 -1.51 -23.73
C LEU A 596 1.51 -3.03 -23.59
N ALA A 597 0.38 -3.70 -23.90
CA ALA A 597 0.27 -5.15 -23.93
C ALA A 597 -0.77 -5.60 -24.96
N SER A 598 -0.54 -6.75 -25.58
CA SER A 598 -1.46 -7.35 -26.56
C SER A 598 -1.37 -8.87 -26.53
N THR A 599 -2.50 -9.55 -26.74
CA THR A 599 -2.52 -11.02 -26.93
C THR A 599 -2.04 -11.45 -28.31
N GLY A 600 -1.79 -10.49 -29.22
CA GLY A 600 -1.29 -10.74 -30.57
C GLY A 600 -2.25 -11.58 -31.41
N GLU A 601 -1.69 -12.50 -32.20
CA GLU A 601 -2.45 -13.35 -33.11
C GLU A 601 -3.45 -14.25 -32.37
N ILE A 602 -4.65 -14.37 -32.94
CA ILE A 602 -5.76 -15.14 -32.38
C ILE A 602 -5.65 -16.61 -32.77
N THR A 603 -5.23 -17.44 -31.80
CA THR A 603 -4.96 -18.88 -32.02
C THR A 603 -6.01 -19.79 -31.38
N GLY A 604 -7.11 -19.24 -30.86
CA GLY A 604 -8.19 -19.97 -30.19
C GLY A 604 -7.91 -20.36 -28.73
N ALA A 605 -6.65 -20.47 -28.31
CA ALA A 605 -6.28 -20.71 -26.91
C ALA A 605 -6.52 -19.46 -26.03
N PRO A 606 -6.91 -19.62 -24.75
CA PRO A 606 -7.00 -18.50 -23.81
C PRO A 606 -5.65 -17.79 -23.65
N LYS A 607 -5.67 -16.46 -23.62
CA LYS A 607 -4.50 -15.59 -23.47
C LYS A 607 -4.86 -14.38 -22.59
N VAL A 608 -3.84 -13.66 -22.12
CA VAL A 608 -4.02 -12.41 -21.37
C VAL A 608 -2.99 -11.37 -21.82
N ALA A 609 -3.42 -10.12 -21.98
CA ALA A 609 -2.56 -8.97 -22.12
C ALA A 609 -2.46 -8.25 -20.76
N ILE A 610 -1.25 -8.05 -20.25
CA ILE A 610 -1.00 -7.49 -18.93
C ILE A 610 -0.05 -6.31 -19.02
N ALA A 611 -0.45 -5.19 -18.44
CA ALA A 611 0.41 -4.01 -18.33
C ALA A 611 0.27 -3.37 -16.94
N ASP A 612 1.39 -2.87 -16.43
CA ASP A 612 1.42 -1.95 -15.29
C ASP A 612 1.33 -0.53 -15.84
N ILE A 613 0.31 0.22 -15.41
CA ILE A 613 0.09 1.61 -15.83
C ILE A 613 0.14 2.53 -14.60
N ASP A 614 0.62 3.76 -14.77
CA ASP A 614 0.53 4.80 -13.76
C ASP A 614 -0.51 5.85 -14.19
N LEU A 615 -1.67 5.84 -13.53
CA LEU A 615 -2.75 6.78 -13.82
C LEU A 615 -2.41 8.23 -13.42
N SER A 616 -1.31 8.45 -12.68
CA SER A 616 -0.80 9.78 -12.36
C SER A 616 0.19 10.33 -13.40
N HIS A 617 0.63 9.48 -14.34
CA HIS A 617 1.59 9.86 -15.37
C HIS A 617 1.04 10.94 -16.29
N ARG A 618 1.89 11.92 -16.60
CA ARG A 618 1.59 13.07 -17.45
C ARG A 618 2.20 12.84 -18.84
N PHE A 619 1.38 12.93 -19.88
CA PHE A 619 1.82 12.69 -21.26
C PHE A 619 2.18 14.04 -21.89
N ARG A 620 3.30 14.62 -21.45
CA ARG A 620 3.74 15.95 -21.88
C ARG A 620 4.33 15.92 -23.29
N GLU A 621 3.81 16.80 -24.13
CA GLU A 621 4.40 17.15 -25.42
C GLU A 621 5.01 18.56 -25.39
N PRO A 622 6.16 18.79 -26.05
CA PRO A 622 6.89 20.06 -25.96
C PRO A 622 6.06 21.32 -26.22
N TRP A 623 5.20 21.29 -27.24
CA TRP A 623 4.40 22.44 -27.69
C TRP A 623 3.02 22.52 -27.04
N LEU A 624 2.52 21.38 -26.58
CA LEU A 624 1.11 21.15 -26.34
C LEU A 624 0.80 21.08 -24.83
N GLY A 625 1.77 20.68 -24.01
CA GLY A 625 1.52 20.41 -22.59
C GLY A 625 1.12 18.97 -22.37
N ASP A 626 0.45 18.68 -21.25
CA ASP A 626 -0.10 17.34 -21.00
C ASP A 626 -1.27 17.06 -21.95
N TRP A 627 -1.17 15.99 -22.73
CA TRP A 627 -2.18 15.63 -23.72
C TRP A 627 -3.59 15.50 -23.11
N ARG A 628 -3.70 15.00 -21.87
CA ARG A 628 -4.98 14.90 -21.16
C ARG A 628 -5.59 16.26 -20.84
N ASP A 629 -4.76 17.30 -20.66
CA ASP A 629 -5.27 18.64 -20.43
C ASP A 629 -5.86 19.22 -21.69
N ILE A 630 -5.17 19.09 -22.81
CA ILE A 630 -5.58 19.62 -24.11
C ILE A 630 -6.86 18.92 -24.56
N SER A 631 -6.87 17.59 -24.45
CA SER A 631 -8.02 16.76 -24.78
C SER A 631 -9.25 17.14 -23.96
N ASN A 632 -9.12 17.87 -22.86
CA ASN A 632 -10.24 18.29 -22.02
C ASN A 632 -10.53 19.79 -22.06
N LYS A 633 -9.50 20.64 -22.15
CA LYS A 633 -9.61 22.10 -21.97
C LYS A 633 -9.83 22.87 -23.27
N GLU A 634 -9.24 22.44 -24.37
CA GLU A 634 -9.28 23.19 -25.64
C GLU A 634 -10.55 22.91 -26.47
N ARG A 635 -11.42 22.03 -25.97
CA ARG A 635 -12.69 21.72 -26.62
C ARG A 635 -13.65 22.89 -26.61
N ARG A 636 -14.28 23.13 -27.75
CA ARG A 636 -15.43 24.04 -27.91
C ARG A 636 -16.70 23.22 -27.91
N THR A 637 -17.59 23.29 -26.91
CA THR A 637 -18.84 22.52 -26.98
C THR A 637 -19.93 23.24 -27.76
N ALA A 638 -19.89 24.57 -27.81
CA ALA A 638 -20.92 25.38 -28.48
C ALA A 638 -21.18 24.98 -29.96
N PRO A 639 -20.17 24.69 -30.80
CA PRO A 639 -20.38 24.25 -32.18
C PRO A 639 -20.94 22.83 -32.31
N TYR A 640 -20.74 21.96 -31.32
CA TYR A 640 -21.10 20.53 -31.38
C TYR A 640 -22.30 20.17 -30.51
N ARG A 641 -23.00 21.15 -29.91
CA ARG A 641 -24.37 20.94 -29.44
C ARG A 641 -25.22 20.62 -30.67
N TYR A 642 -25.22 19.36 -31.08
CA TYR A 642 -25.96 18.89 -32.24
C TYR A 642 -27.43 19.23 -32.03
N ARG A 643 -27.84 20.30 -32.71
CA ARG A 643 -29.19 20.49 -33.21
C ARG A 643 -29.37 19.47 -34.33
N VAL A 644 -29.67 18.22 -33.99
CA VAL A 644 -30.50 17.42 -34.89
C VAL A 644 -31.93 17.89 -34.61
N PRO A 645 -32.68 18.34 -35.64
CA PRO A 645 -33.99 18.96 -35.49
C PRO A 645 -34.98 18.23 -34.59
#